data_AF-A0A6S6T905-F1
#
_entry.id   AF-A0A6S6T905-F1
#
_cell.length_a   1.000
_cell.length_b   1.000
_cell.length_c   1.000
_cell.angle_alpha   90.00
_cell.angle_beta   90.00
_cell.angle_gamma   90.00
#
_symmetry.space_group_name_H-M   'P 1'
#
loop_
_entity.id
_entity.type
_entity.pdbx_description
1 polymer ?
#
loop_
_entity_poly.entity_id
_entity_poly.type
_entity_poly.pdbx_seq_one_letter_code
_entity_poly.pdbx_strand_id
1 'polypeptide(L)'
;MLFSELFAQTPSNERYAFIYSKSIDDRFINFYDKVVVEADAIDNIYALRYPEKMVAYVSVGEIEPWRKTKTTYQKSWVISKNKTWNSLIADLNNDAYQAFIFERIAKLYKMGYRHFFLDTMDAYHVTAEDKKVFQSQQTALISFIKKLHQKYPRSKIIVNRGFELLDHIHQDIHAVVAESLIGRYQHETKSYTKVPKNDHQWLLNNFRKAQAHGLTAISIEYTNKSSKTRLEMAKKVKALGITPYVTDGLLQEQGECEVERIRRDVLILINQSNFKEKNPIYSNAHLSLSLPIEHYGYVPILYDISTKELPKRIEDKYHSIIVWVGGETKNNAKLYEWAIKAKEKKIKVLFLDSFAYLGGNEQLKAFGINKEENKNQLVNPIHVHYDPSYEPYEIPYKGNYFAELFNVKEAKKVIHLNYQNQQTSTPIAITSWGGYALYSSFLISIDNVSHWTINPFQFIKEALNFDEIPMPDPTTEAGRRILFTHIDGDGFVEFVRMQKDTLSMEYLIENIYKKYQIPHTISLIQGEMQHLFPKLTSRMENVARELYQIPWIEPASHTLSHPFFWAKLVHPKQHTSTKLGKHYHLPIKNYRFSLKRETVESVNYVLSLAPKSKQKERILFWSGDCQPPKKVLEYVEKNGIITLNGGDTTVQKKNPTINYIAPFGLQHDEYWQIYTGQQNENVYTNNWLGPFWGYRNVIETFEMTNKPYRIKPINIYYHLYIASKQASFNSLKEVYTWAVKQKTSKLYASQYIKKGQDFYRTALGKTDHGFEIKNQGFLRTLRFDKKINVDIAHSKGVAGHNFDNNASYITLDSSGKYELILNKNKRSPQLIDSNGWVDSISTKQQRYAFKLKANVPLEANFYLPKNCRYLPNKKFKLKKSQQTLALSSLTAQGGTIVFLCQ
;
A
#
# COMPACT_ATOMS: atom_id res chain seq x y z
N MET A 1 -39.45 8.87 -37.05
CA MET A 1 -38.10 8.46 -37.49
C MET A 1 -37.24 8.26 -36.24
N LEU A 2 -37.03 7.00 -35.86
CA LEU A 2 -36.16 6.59 -34.75
C LEU A 2 -34.76 6.34 -35.33
N PHE A 3 -33.79 7.18 -34.97
CA PHE A 3 -32.38 6.86 -35.17
C PHE A 3 -31.87 6.15 -33.91
N SER A 4 -31.74 4.84 -33.99
CA SER A 4 -30.96 4.02 -33.07
C SER A 4 -29.48 4.19 -33.41
N GLU A 5 -28.76 4.99 -32.63
CA GLU A 5 -27.29 4.97 -32.66
C GLU A 5 -26.81 3.63 -32.09
N LEU A 6 -26.39 2.72 -32.98
CA LEU A 6 -25.53 1.60 -32.63
C LEU A 6 -24.22 2.17 -32.08
N PHE A 7 -24.09 2.26 -30.76
CA PHE A 7 -22.78 2.34 -30.13
C PHE A 7 -22.08 1.00 -30.37
N ALA A 8 -21.23 0.96 -31.39
CA ALA A 8 -20.14 -0.01 -31.42
C ALA A 8 -19.31 0.22 -30.14
N GLN A 9 -19.48 -0.64 -29.14
CA GLN A 9 -18.58 -0.69 -27.99
C GLN A 9 -17.18 -0.99 -28.54
N THR A 10 -16.31 0.03 -28.53
CA THR A 10 -14.88 -0.20 -28.69
C THR A 10 -14.46 -1.24 -27.66
N PRO A 11 -13.72 -2.30 -28.04
CA PRO A 11 -13.25 -3.31 -27.11
C PRO A 11 -12.57 -2.62 -25.92
N SER A 12 -12.97 -2.97 -24.70
CA SER A 12 -12.40 -2.35 -23.51
C SER A 12 -10.89 -2.63 -23.49
N ASN A 13 -10.08 -1.60 -23.28
CA ASN A 13 -8.63 -1.74 -23.20
C ASN A 13 -8.21 -2.24 -21.80
N GLU A 14 -8.94 -3.22 -21.27
CA GLU A 14 -8.73 -3.80 -19.94
C GLU A 14 -7.48 -4.69 -19.92
N ARG A 15 -6.74 -4.64 -18.82
CA ARG A 15 -5.59 -5.53 -18.58
C ARG A 15 -5.97 -6.71 -17.70
N TYR A 16 -5.49 -7.88 -18.09
CA TYR A 16 -5.75 -9.14 -17.41
C TYR A 16 -4.44 -9.75 -16.90
N ALA A 17 -4.47 -10.36 -15.71
CA ALA A 17 -3.37 -11.13 -15.16
C ALA A 17 -3.84 -12.51 -14.68
N PHE A 18 -2.93 -13.48 -14.70
CA PHE A 18 -3.16 -14.86 -14.26
C PHE A 18 -2.05 -15.29 -13.31
N ILE A 19 -2.40 -15.66 -12.09
CA ILE A 19 -1.41 -16.05 -11.06
C ILE A 19 -2.00 -17.08 -10.10
N TYR A 20 -1.42 -18.28 -10.10
CA TYR A 20 -1.81 -19.41 -9.22
C TYR A 20 -0.83 -19.60 -8.06
N SER A 21 -0.15 -18.51 -7.71
CA SER A 21 0.90 -18.45 -6.72
C SER A 21 0.40 -17.81 -5.43
N LYS A 22 1.01 -18.19 -4.30
CA LYS A 22 0.77 -17.53 -3.00
C LYS A 22 1.35 -16.11 -2.91
N SER A 23 2.30 -15.80 -3.80
CA SER A 23 3.07 -14.55 -3.78
C SER A 23 2.43 -13.51 -4.69
N ILE A 24 1.36 -12.89 -4.19
CA ILE A 24 0.67 -11.75 -4.82
C ILE A 24 0.68 -10.55 -3.88
N ASP A 25 0.59 -9.33 -4.43
CA ASP A 25 0.51 -8.10 -3.65
C ASP A 25 -0.46 -7.07 -4.26
N ASP A 26 -0.80 -6.07 -3.45
CA ASP A 26 -1.77 -5.03 -3.81
C ASP A 26 -1.35 -4.20 -5.04
N ARG A 27 -0.06 -3.94 -5.22
CA ARG A 27 0.42 -3.08 -6.32
C ARG A 27 0.31 -3.83 -7.63
N PHE A 28 0.61 -5.13 -7.65
CA PHE A 28 0.31 -5.98 -8.79
C PHE A 28 -1.20 -5.98 -9.09
N ILE A 29 -2.06 -6.23 -8.09
CA ILE A 29 -3.51 -6.29 -8.31
C ILE A 29 -4.07 -4.95 -8.81
N ASN A 30 -3.61 -3.82 -8.27
CA ASN A 30 -4.09 -2.51 -8.70
C ASN A 30 -3.66 -2.15 -10.12
N PHE A 31 -2.55 -2.69 -10.62
CA PHE A 31 -2.06 -2.46 -11.98
C PHE A 31 -3.00 -3.03 -13.06
N TYR A 32 -3.60 -4.19 -12.79
CA TYR A 32 -4.50 -4.89 -13.71
C TYR A 32 -5.97 -4.53 -13.47
N ASP A 33 -6.81 -4.70 -14.49
CA ASP A 33 -8.27 -4.49 -14.38
C ASP A 33 -8.97 -5.77 -13.93
N LYS A 34 -8.45 -6.94 -14.31
CA LYS A 34 -8.86 -8.26 -13.81
C LYS A 34 -7.65 -9.12 -13.45
N VAL A 35 -7.74 -9.86 -12.34
CA VAL A 35 -6.68 -10.77 -11.88
C VAL A 35 -7.29 -12.13 -11.57
N VAL A 36 -6.96 -13.12 -12.39
CA VAL A 36 -7.35 -14.52 -12.23
C VAL A 36 -6.40 -15.19 -11.25
N VAL A 37 -6.99 -15.80 -10.21
CA VAL A 37 -6.23 -16.42 -9.12
C VAL A 37 -6.75 -17.81 -8.75
N GLU A 38 -5.84 -18.64 -8.26
CA GLU A 38 -6.19 -19.82 -7.48
C GLU A 38 -6.63 -19.36 -6.08
N ALA A 39 -7.94 -19.30 -5.85
CA ALA A 39 -8.52 -18.74 -4.63
C ALA A 39 -8.14 -19.52 -3.36
N ASP A 40 -7.82 -20.82 -3.46
CA ASP A 40 -7.38 -21.60 -2.30
C ASP A 40 -5.90 -21.37 -1.93
N ALA A 41 -5.11 -20.70 -2.80
CA ALA A 41 -3.70 -20.41 -2.56
C ALA A 41 -3.45 -19.09 -1.82
N ILE A 42 -4.40 -18.16 -1.78
CA ILE A 42 -4.24 -16.80 -1.24
C ILE A 42 -5.30 -16.46 -0.19
N ASP A 43 -5.04 -15.45 0.64
CA ASP A 43 -6.03 -14.94 1.58
C ASP A 43 -7.18 -14.25 0.81
N ASN A 44 -8.43 -14.51 1.23
CA ASN A 44 -9.61 -13.94 0.61
C ASN A 44 -9.75 -12.43 0.83
N ILE A 45 -8.91 -11.82 1.66
CA ILE A 45 -8.83 -10.36 1.84
C ILE A 45 -8.69 -9.62 0.51
N TYR A 46 -7.95 -10.15 -0.46
CA TYR A 46 -7.81 -9.51 -1.77
C TYR A 46 -9.14 -9.44 -2.53
N ALA A 47 -10.00 -10.45 -2.42
CA ALA A 47 -11.33 -10.43 -3.02
C ALA A 47 -12.29 -9.47 -2.30
N LEU A 48 -12.14 -9.30 -0.97
CA LEU A 48 -12.90 -8.31 -0.21
C LEU A 48 -12.46 -6.88 -0.51
N ARG A 49 -11.16 -6.67 -0.69
CA ARG A 49 -10.53 -5.37 -1.00
C ARG A 49 -10.76 -4.95 -2.45
N TYR A 50 -10.77 -5.90 -3.38
CA TYR A 50 -10.88 -5.67 -4.82
C TYR A 50 -11.94 -6.57 -5.50
N PRO A 51 -13.21 -6.52 -5.08
CA PRO A 51 -14.24 -7.45 -5.56
C PRO A 51 -14.46 -7.37 -7.09
N GLU A 52 -14.29 -6.17 -7.66
CA GLU A 52 -14.43 -5.93 -9.10
C GLU A 52 -13.19 -6.31 -9.92
N LYS A 53 -12.05 -6.63 -9.29
CA LYS A 53 -10.82 -7.03 -9.99
C LYS A 53 -10.55 -8.53 -9.88
N MET A 54 -10.82 -9.12 -8.73
CA MET A 54 -10.47 -10.51 -8.45
C MET A 54 -11.40 -11.50 -9.16
N VAL A 55 -10.80 -12.40 -9.94
CA VAL A 55 -11.48 -13.46 -10.69
C VAL A 55 -11.01 -14.80 -10.13
N ALA A 56 -11.94 -15.66 -9.72
CA ALA A 56 -11.59 -16.98 -9.18
C ALA A 56 -11.48 -18.03 -10.29
N TYR A 57 -10.39 -18.80 -10.30
CA TYR A 57 -10.23 -19.99 -11.11
C TYR A 57 -11.25 -21.08 -10.72
N VAL A 58 -11.87 -21.70 -11.72
CA VAL A 58 -12.75 -22.86 -11.59
C VAL A 58 -12.51 -23.80 -12.78
N SER A 59 -11.99 -25.00 -12.53
CA SER A 59 -11.99 -26.07 -13.54
C SER A 59 -13.40 -26.63 -13.69
N VAL A 60 -13.95 -26.59 -14.91
CA VAL A 60 -15.34 -27.01 -15.19
C VAL A 60 -15.39 -28.37 -15.88
N GLY A 61 -14.48 -28.63 -16.83
CA GLY A 61 -14.43 -29.90 -17.55
C GLY A 61 -13.66 -31.00 -16.81
N GLU A 62 -12.92 -30.66 -15.76
CA GLU A 62 -12.12 -31.61 -15.00
C GLU A 62 -12.35 -31.52 -13.48
N ILE A 63 -12.28 -32.66 -12.82
CA ILE A 63 -12.20 -32.81 -11.38
C ILE A 63 -10.73 -32.84 -10.98
N GLU A 64 -10.38 -32.05 -9.96
CA GLU A 64 -9.05 -31.97 -9.38
C GLU A 64 -9.03 -32.67 -8.01
N PRO A 65 -8.69 -33.97 -7.92
CA PRO A 65 -8.89 -34.79 -6.72
C PRO A 65 -8.11 -34.32 -5.49
N TRP A 66 -7.06 -33.53 -5.70
CA TRP A 66 -6.23 -32.96 -4.64
C TRP A 66 -6.87 -31.75 -3.94
N ARG A 67 -7.94 -31.17 -4.49
CA ARG A 67 -8.61 -30.02 -3.86
C ARG A 67 -9.30 -30.44 -2.57
N LYS A 68 -9.11 -29.63 -1.53
CA LYS A 68 -9.78 -29.84 -0.24
C LYS A 68 -11.22 -29.32 -0.31
N THR A 69 -12.16 -30.22 -0.61
CA THR A 69 -13.60 -29.95 -0.63
C THR A 69 -14.32 -30.71 0.50
N LYS A 70 -15.47 -30.21 0.95
CA LYS A 70 -16.32 -30.94 1.93
C LYS A 70 -17.02 -32.12 1.26
N THR A 71 -17.41 -31.92 0.00
CA THR A 71 -18.06 -32.93 -0.83
C THR A 71 -16.99 -33.72 -1.58
N THR A 72 -16.94 -35.04 -1.39
CA THR A 72 -16.07 -35.93 -2.16
C THR A 72 -16.67 -36.18 -3.54
N TYR A 73 -15.83 -36.22 -4.57
CA TYR A 73 -16.32 -36.57 -5.91
C TYR A 73 -16.70 -38.05 -6.02
N GLN A 74 -17.63 -38.37 -6.91
CA GLN A 74 -18.04 -39.75 -7.18
C GLN A 74 -17.41 -40.26 -8.48
N LYS A 75 -17.07 -41.55 -8.52
CA LYS A 75 -16.51 -42.18 -9.72
C LYS A 75 -17.47 -42.14 -10.92
N SER A 76 -18.78 -42.12 -10.65
CA SER A 76 -19.84 -41.99 -11.67
C SER A 76 -19.81 -40.66 -12.42
N TRP A 77 -19.05 -39.66 -11.94
CA TRP A 77 -18.91 -38.37 -12.60
C TRP A 77 -17.75 -38.33 -13.60
N VAL A 78 -16.98 -39.42 -13.75
CA VAL A 78 -15.71 -39.43 -14.48
C VAL A 78 -15.86 -40.15 -15.81
N ILE A 79 -15.52 -39.49 -16.91
CA ILE A 79 -15.45 -40.07 -18.26
C ILE A 79 -14.07 -40.67 -18.51
N SER A 80 -13.01 -39.93 -18.18
CA SER A 80 -11.63 -40.30 -18.50
C SER A 80 -10.63 -39.68 -17.51
N LYS A 81 -9.34 -39.91 -17.70
CA LYS A 81 -8.25 -39.34 -16.90
C LYS A 81 -7.34 -38.48 -17.76
N ASN A 82 -6.96 -37.32 -17.25
CA ASN A 82 -5.91 -36.50 -17.84
C ASN A 82 -4.58 -36.76 -17.12
N LYS A 83 -3.71 -37.54 -17.76
CA LYS A 83 -2.43 -37.96 -17.16
C LYS A 83 -1.45 -36.79 -16.99
N THR A 84 -1.52 -35.77 -17.85
CA THR A 84 -0.61 -34.62 -17.83
C THR A 84 -0.76 -33.80 -16.55
N TRP A 85 -2.01 -33.60 -16.10
CA TRP A 85 -2.34 -32.80 -14.92
C TRP A 85 -2.80 -33.62 -13.71
N ASN A 86 -2.80 -34.95 -13.84
CA ASN A 86 -3.28 -35.89 -12.80
C ASN A 86 -4.74 -35.64 -12.37
N SER A 87 -5.55 -35.06 -13.27
CA SER A 87 -6.96 -34.74 -13.08
C SER A 87 -7.87 -35.78 -13.75
N LEU A 88 -9.18 -35.67 -13.49
CA LEU A 88 -10.20 -36.57 -14.03
C LEU A 88 -11.15 -35.78 -14.93
N ILE A 89 -11.34 -36.21 -16.18
CA ILE A 89 -12.27 -35.56 -17.12
C ILE A 89 -13.70 -35.92 -16.71
N ALA A 90 -14.52 -34.90 -16.49
CA ALA A 90 -15.82 -35.07 -15.88
C ALA A 90 -16.96 -35.18 -16.90
N ASP A 91 -18.05 -35.85 -16.50
CA ASP A 91 -19.30 -35.91 -17.24
C ASP A 91 -20.19 -34.71 -16.89
N LEU A 92 -20.24 -33.72 -17.78
CA LEU A 92 -21.06 -32.53 -17.59
C LEU A 92 -22.56 -32.82 -17.71
N ASN A 93 -22.99 -33.94 -18.27
CA ASN A 93 -24.41 -34.34 -18.25
C ASN A 93 -24.86 -34.78 -16.86
N ASN A 94 -23.92 -35.05 -15.94
CA ASN A 94 -24.25 -35.47 -14.59
C ASN A 94 -24.67 -34.27 -13.73
N ASP A 95 -25.96 -34.19 -13.38
CA ASP A 95 -26.51 -33.10 -12.56
C ASP A 95 -25.84 -32.97 -11.19
N ALA A 96 -25.42 -34.08 -10.57
CA ALA A 96 -24.72 -34.05 -9.29
C ALA A 96 -23.33 -33.42 -9.41
N TYR A 97 -22.65 -33.62 -10.54
CA TYR A 97 -21.38 -32.94 -10.82
C TYR A 97 -21.58 -31.43 -11.08
N GLN A 98 -22.60 -31.04 -11.86
CA GLN A 98 -22.92 -29.61 -12.03
C GLN A 98 -23.23 -28.95 -10.68
N ALA A 99 -24.01 -29.62 -9.82
CA ALA A 99 -24.31 -29.13 -8.48
C ALA A 99 -23.05 -28.95 -7.62
N PHE A 100 -22.10 -29.89 -7.71
CA PHE A 100 -20.80 -29.80 -7.03
C PHE A 100 -20.01 -28.55 -7.46
N ILE A 101 -19.94 -28.23 -8.76
CA ILE A 101 -19.28 -27.00 -9.24
C ILE A 101 -20.03 -25.75 -8.75
N PHE A 102 -21.36 -25.74 -8.80
CA PHE A 102 -22.15 -24.61 -8.29
C PHE A 102 -21.97 -24.37 -6.78
N GLU A 103 -21.77 -25.43 -5.98
CA GLU A 103 -21.42 -25.31 -4.56
C GLU A 103 -20.08 -24.59 -4.38
N ARG A 104 -19.07 -24.96 -5.17
CA ARG A 104 -17.76 -24.31 -5.18
C ARG A 104 -17.88 -22.83 -5.53
N ILE A 105 -18.61 -22.48 -6.59
CA ILE A 105 -18.84 -21.09 -7.01
C ILE A 105 -19.57 -20.30 -5.91
N ALA A 106 -20.58 -20.88 -5.26
CA ALA A 106 -21.28 -20.24 -4.15
C ALA A 106 -20.35 -19.98 -2.94
N LYS A 107 -19.42 -20.90 -2.65
CA LYS A 107 -18.39 -20.71 -1.62
C LYS A 107 -17.45 -19.55 -1.98
N LEU A 108 -16.95 -19.51 -3.22
CA LEU A 108 -16.10 -18.42 -3.71
C LEU A 108 -16.81 -17.07 -3.64
N TYR A 109 -18.11 -17.03 -3.98
CA TYR A 109 -18.92 -15.82 -3.87
C TYR A 109 -19.02 -15.34 -2.40
N LYS A 110 -19.19 -16.26 -1.44
CA LYS A 110 -19.17 -15.94 0.00
C LYS A 110 -17.80 -15.45 0.49
N MET A 111 -16.71 -15.90 -0.15
CA MET A 111 -15.35 -15.45 0.16
C MET A 111 -15.03 -14.04 -0.35
N GLY A 112 -15.87 -13.46 -1.21
CA GLY A 112 -15.75 -12.09 -1.72
C GLY A 112 -15.62 -11.98 -3.24
N TYR A 113 -15.35 -13.09 -3.93
CA TYR A 113 -15.18 -13.08 -5.39
C TYR A 113 -16.50 -12.74 -6.10
N ARG A 114 -16.41 -11.97 -7.17
CA ARG A 114 -17.58 -11.59 -8.00
C ARG A 114 -17.46 -12.05 -9.45
N HIS A 115 -16.34 -12.61 -9.85
CA HIS A 115 -16.03 -12.98 -11.22
C HIS A 115 -15.37 -14.35 -11.27
N PHE A 116 -15.52 -15.07 -12.39
CA PHE A 116 -15.09 -16.47 -12.51
C PHE A 116 -14.37 -16.71 -13.84
N PHE A 117 -13.26 -17.45 -13.76
CA PHE A 117 -12.54 -17.97 -14.92
C PHE A 117 -12.77 -19.47 -15.00
N LEU A 118 -13.45 -19.90 -16.06
CA LEU A 118 -13.83 -21.28 -16.32
C LEU A 118 -12.76 -21.91 -17.21
N ASP A 119 -12.04 -22.87 -16.64
CA ASP A 119 -10.98 -23.60 -17.32
C ASP A 119 -11.47 -24.99 -17.77
N THR A 120 -10.63 -25.67 -18.56
CA THR A 120 -10.86 -27.02 -19.10
C THR A 120 -12.12 -27.15 -19.94
N MET A 121 -12.50 -26.06 -20.62
CA MET A 121 -13.71 -25.98 -21.45
C MET A 121 -13.64 -26.86 -22.69
N ASP A 122 -12.47 -27.38 -23.04
CA ASP A 122 -12.20 -28.29 -24.16
C ASP A 122 -11.91 -29.73 -23.71
N ALA A 123 -12.02 -30.06 -22.42
CA ALA A 123 -11.73 -31.40 -21.91
C ALA A 123 -12.62 -32.50 -22.53
N TYR A 124 -13.84 -32.14 -22.96
CA TYR A 124 -14.77 -33.05 -23.62
C TYR A 124 -14.28 -33.56 -24.99
N HIS A 125 -13.23 -32.99 -25.57
CA HIS A 125 -12.61 -33.49 -26.81
C HIS A 125 -12.06 -34.91 -26.69
N VAL A 126 -11.83 -35.42 -25.47
CA VAL A 126 -11.53 -36.85 -25.26
C VAL A 126 -12.64 -37.78 -25.78
N THR A 127 -13.86 -37.26 -25.94
CA THR A 127 -15.03 -38.00 -26.44
C THR A 127 -15.28 -37.82 -27.94
N ALA A 128 -14.38 -37.16 -28.68
CA ALA A 128 -14.61 -36.78 -30.08
C ALA A 128 -14.87 -37.95 -31.04
N GLU A 129 -14.43 -39.16 -30.71
CA GLU A 129 -14.72 -40.38 -31.48
C GLU A 129 -16.21 -40.79 -31.40
N ASP A 130 -16.88 -40.49 -30.28
CA ASP A 130 -18.32 -40.67 -30.10
C ASP A 130 -19.05 -39.33 -30.29
N LYS A 131 -19.54 -39.11 -31.51
CA LYS A 131 -20.24 -37.88 -31.88
C LYS A 131 -21.44 -37.57 -30.99
N LYS A 132 -22.18 -38.57 -30.48
CA LYS A 132 -23.35 -38.34 -29.64
C LYS A 132 -22.94 -37.86 -28.26
N VAL A 133 -21.96 -38.53 -27.64
CA VAL A 133 -21.43 -38.13 -26.34
C VAL A 133 -20.79 -36.75 -26.43
N PHE A 134 -19.98 -36.50 -27.47
CA PHE A 134 -19.35 -35.21 -27.72
C PHE A 134 -20.37 -34.07 -27.79
N GLN A 135 -21.43 -34.20 -28.60
CA GLN A 135 -22.49 -33.19 -28.70
C GLN A 135 -23.29 -33.02 -27.39
N SER A 136 -23.51 -34.12 -26.65
CA SER A 136 -24.18 -34.07 -25.34
C SER A 136 -23.35 -33.27 -24.34
N GLN A 137 -22.03 -33.48 -24.27
CA GLN A 137 -21.13 -32.70 -23.42
C GLN A 137 -21.15 -31.21 -23.80
N GLN A 138 -21.14 -30.88 -25.10
CA GLN A 138 -21.24 -29.48 -25.56
C GLN A 138 -22.56 -28.84 -25.07
N THR A 139 -23.67 -29.54 -25.23
CA THR A 139 -25.00 -29.07 -24.80
C THR A 139 -25.05 -28.85 -23.29
N ALA A 140 -24.49 -29.78 -22.52
CA ALA A 140 -24.42 -29.68 -21.07
C ALA A 140 -23.55 -28.50 -20.62
N LEU A 141 -22.40 -28.26 -21.27
CA LEU A 141 -21.52 -27.14 -20.97
C LEU A 141 -22.17 -25.79 -21.29
N ILE A 142 -22.84 -25.67 -22.44
CA ILE A 142 -23.62 -24.48 -22.81
C ILE A 142 -24.69 -24.21 -21.75
N SER A 143 -25.44 -25.25 -21.35
CA SER A 143 -26.47 -25.15 -20.32
C SER A 143 -25.89 -24.70 -18.98
N PHE A 144 -24.74 -25.25 -18.56
CA PHE A 144 -24.05 -24.86 -17.34
C PHE A 144 -23.67 -23.38 -17.34
N ILE A 145 -23.07 -22.87 -18.43
CA ILE A 145 -22.67 -21.46 -18.55
C ILE A 145 -23.88 -20.53 -18.49
N LYS A 146 -24.96 -20.85 -19.19
CA LYS A 146 -26.21 -20.08 -19.17
C LYS A 146 -26.82 -20.04 -17.77
N LYS A 147 -26.88 -21.19 -17.07
CA LYS A 147 -27.31 -21.27 -15.67
C LYS A 147 -26.41 -20.41 -14.76
N LEU A 148 -25.11 -20.41 -15.00
CA LEU A 148 -24.16 -19.61 -14.21
C LEU A 148 -24.36 -18.11 -14.42
N HIS A 149 -24.48 -17.67 -15.67
CA HIS A 149 -24.76 -16.28 -16.03
C HIS A 149 -26.10 -15.84 -15.44
N GLN A 150 -27.15 -16.65 -15.58
CA GLN A 150 -28.47 -16.36 -15.01
C GLN A 150 -28.42 -16.23 -13.48
N LYS A 151 -27.65 -17.09 -12.79
CA LYS A 151 -27.52 -17.05 -11.33
C LYS A 151 -26.68 -15.87 -10.83
N TYR A 152 -25.67 -15.45 -11.59
CA TYR A 152 -24.80 -14.33 -11.25
C TYR A 152 -24.66 -13.35 -12.44
N PRO A 153 -25.72 -12.60 -12.79
CA PRO A 153 -25.76 -11.79 -14.02
C PRO A 153 -24.79 -10.62 -14.05
N ARG A 154 -24.22 -10.23 -12.90
CA ARG A 154 -23.19 -9.19 -12.80
C ARG A 154 -21.77 -9.76 -12.87
N SER A 155 -21.61 -11.08 -12.84
CA SER A 155 -20.30 -11.71 -12.88
C SER A 155 -19.67 -11.61 -14.25
N LYS A 156 -18.41 -11.18 -14.28
CA LYS A 156 -17.55 -11.36 -15.45
C LYS A 156 -17.16 -12.84 -15.52
N ILE A 157 -17.68 -13.54 -16.53
CA ILE A 157 -17.35 -14.93 -16.84
C ILE A 157 -16.31 -14.92 -17.95
N ILE A 158 -15.15 -15.48 -17.67
CA ILE A 158 -14.03 -15.61 -18.62
C ILE A 158 -13.86 -17.11 -18.88
N VAL A 159 -13.67 -17.52 -20.12
CA VAL A 159 -13.50 -18.95 -20.48
C VAL A 159 -12.13 -19.20 -21.08
N ASN A 160 -11.48 -20.33 -20.76
CA ASN A 160 -10.30 -20.79 -21.47
C ASN A 160 -10.74 -21.62 -22.68
N ARG A 161 -10.45 -21.17 -23.90
CA ARG A 161 -10.85 -21.81 -25.17
C ARG A 161 -12.37 -21.98 -25.32
N GLY A 162 -12.84 -23.16 -25.72
CA GLY A 162 -14.25 -23.43 -26.03
C GLY A 162 -14.76 -22.71 -27.27
N PHE A 163 -13.91 -22.54 -28.29
CA PHE A 163 -14.18 -21.72 -29.49
C PHE A 163 -15.40 -22.21 -30.30
N GLU A 164 -15.66 -23.51 -30.25
CA GLU A 164 -16.78 -24.21 -30.88
C GLU A 164 -18.13 -23.79 -30.26
N LEU A 165 -18.11 -23.35 -29.00
CA LEU A 165 -19.31 -23.03 -28.23
C LEU A 165 -19.71 -21.56 -28.34
N LEU A 166 -18.81 -20.69 -28.82
CA LEU A 166 -18.97 -19.23 -28.78
C LEU A 166 -20.27 -18.74 -29.42
N ASP A 167 -20.68 -19.35 -30.53
CA ASP A 167 -21.91 -18.97 -31.24
C ASP A 167 -23.16 -19.10 -30.32
N HIS A 168 -23.10 -19.95 -29.30
CA HIS A 168 -24.19 -20.21 -28.35
C HIS A 168 -24.06 -19.51 -27.00
N ILE A 169 -22.85 -19.05 -26.61
CA ILE A 169 -22.55 -18.55 -25.25
C ILE A 169 -21.99 -17.13 -25.21
N HIS A 170 -21.70 -16.49 -26.35
CA HIS A 170 -21.04 -15.18 -26.39
C HIS A 170 -21.79 -14.08 -25.62
N GLN A 171 -23.12 -14.20 -25.46
CA GLN A 171 -23.92 -13.26 -24.66
C GLN A 171 -23.81 -13.49 -23.15
N ASP A 172 -23.35 -14.67 -22.73
CA ASP A 172 -23.25 -15.08 -21.33
C ASP A 172 -21.84 -14.84 -20.74
N ILE A 173 -20.84 -14.68 -21.61
CA ILE A 173 -19.42 -14.54 -21.24
C ILE A 173 -18.86 -13.16 -21.63
N HIS A 174 -17.69 -12.85 -21.10
CA HIS A 174 -17.07 -11.52 -21.24
C HIS A 174 -15.75 -11.55 -22.00
N ALA A 175 -14.98 -12.64 -21.86
CA ALA A 175 -13.68 -12.76 -22.47
C ALA A 175 -13.33 -14.24 -22.72
N VAL A 176 -12.49 -14.45 -23.72
CA VAL A 176 -11.93 -15.76 -24.08
C VAL A 176 -10.42 -15.71 -23.94
N VAL A 177 -9.87 -16.70 -23.26
CA VAL A 177 -8.44 -16.89 -23.02
C VAL A 177 -7.95 -18.07 -23.87
N ALA A 178 -6.70 -18.02 -24.33
CA ALA A 178 -6.03 -19.22 -24.81
C ALA A 178 -4.51 -19.16 -24.63
N GLU A 179 -3.90 -20.33 -24.76
CA GLU A 179 -2.46 -20.59 -24.60
C GLU A 179 -1.98 -21.39 -25.83
N SER A 180 -1.10 -20.88 -26.70
CA SER A 180 -0.52 -19.52 -26.75
C SER A 180 -0.18 -19.12 -28.21
N LEU A 181 0.06 -17.83 -28.49
CA LEU A 181 0.33 -17.31 -29.84
C LEU A 181 1.81 -17.29 -30.22
N ILE A 182 2.72 -17.05 -29.27
CA ILE A 182 4.15 -16.81 -29.54
C ILE A 182 5.03 -17.81 -28.80
N GLY A 183 4.91 -17.85 -27.47
CA GLY A 183 5.72 -18.69 -26.57
C GLY A 183 4.86 -19.69 -25.83
N ARG A 184 5.16 -20.98 -25.98
CA ARG A 184 4.45 -22.08 -25.31
C ARG A 184 5.32 -22.74 -24.25
N TYR A 185 4.67 -23.24 -23.21
CA TYR A 185 5.28 -24.11 -22.21
C TYR A 185 4.85 -25.56 -22.46
N GLN A 186 5.81 -26.48 -22.49
CA GLN A 186 5.55 -27.90 -22.63
C GLN A 186 5.66 -28.56 -21.26
N HIS A 187 4.53 -29.02 -20.70
CA HIS A 187 4.50 -29.57 -19.34
C HIS A 187 5.37 -30.83 -19.18
N GLU A 188 5.32 -31.73 -20.17
CA GLU A 188 6.04 -33.01 -20.16
C GLU A 188 7.57 -32.83 -20.11
N THR A 189 8.09 -31.93 -20.94
CA THR A 189 9.53 -31.65 -21.05
C THR A 189 10.00 -30.49 -20.17
N LYS A 190 9.06 -29.80 -19.49
CA LYS A 190 9.28 -28.57 -18.70
C LYS A 190 10.05 -27.49 -19.48
N SER A 191 9.83 -27.41 -20.79
CA SER A 191 10.58 -26.55 -21.70
C SER A 191 9.73 -25.43 -22.30
N TYR A 192 10.39 -24.38 -22.81
CA TYR A 192 9.74 -23.26 -23.48
C TYR A 192 10.09 -23.28 -24.96
N THR A 193 9.09 -23.33 -25.84
CA THR A 193 9.29 -23.38 -27.29
C THR A 193 8.48 -22.31 -28.01
N LYS A 194 8.84 -22.02 -29.26
CA LYS A 194 8.00 -21.18 -30.12
C LYS A 194 6.73 -21.93 -30.51
N VAL A 195 5.67 -21.19 -30.78
CA VAL A 195 4.42 -21.72 -31.34
C VAL A 195 4.58 -21.98 -32.85
N PRO A 196 4.42 -23.22 -33.35
CA PRO A 196 4.28 -23.53 -34.77
C PRO A 196 3.34 -22.61 -35.54
N LYS A 197 3.67 -22.35 -36.81
CA LYS A 197 2.92 -21.42 -37.68
C LYS A 197 1.44 -21.80 -37.82
N ASN A 198 1.14 -23.09 -37.95
CA ASN A 198 -0.23 -23.57 -38.10
C ASN A 198 -1.06 -23.29 -36.84
N ASP A 199 -0.54 -23.65 -35.66
CA ASP A 199 -1.20 -23.38 -34.38
C ASP A 199 -1.39 -21.87 -34.14
N HIS A 200 -0.37 -21.06 -34.49
CA HIS A 200 -0.45 -19.60 -34.41
C HIS A 200 -1.60 -19.06 -35.25
N GLN A 201 -1.69 -19.48 -36.52
CA GLN A 201 -2.73 -19.00 -37.43
C GLN A 201 -4.12 -19.50 -37.02
N TRP A 202 -4.24 -20.76 -36.60
CA TRP A 202 -5.47 -21.33 -36.07
C TRP A 202 -5.96 -20.55 -34.85
N LEU A 203 -5.09 -20.27 -33.88
CA LEU A 203 -5.47 -19.57 -32.67
C LEU A 203 -5.81 -18.11 -32.94
N LEU A 204 -5.05 -17.43 -33.81
CA LEU A 204 -5.35 -16.05 -34.21
C LEU A 204 -6.71 -15.93 -34.89
N ASN A 205 -7.09 -16.89 -35.73
CA ASN A 205 -8.42 -16.93 -36.36
C ASN A 205 -9.53 -17.12 -35.32
N ASN A 206 -9.33 -17.98 -34.33
CA ASN A 206 -10.28 -18.18 -33.25
C ASN A 206 -10.42 -16.94 -32.35
N PHE A 207 -9.33 -16.23 -32.06
CA PHE A 207 -9.42 -14.95 -31.36
C PHE A 207 -10.18 -13.91 -32.17
N ARG A 208 -9.98 -13.83 -33.49
CA ARG A 208 -10.77 -12.95 -34.36
C ARG A 208 -12.25 -13.33 -34.35
N LYS A 209 -12.59 -14.63 -34.32
CA LYS A 209 -13.97 -15.11 -34.15
C LYS A 209 -14.56 -14.62 -32.82
N ALA A 210 -13.82 -14.74 -31.71
CA ALA A 210 -14.26 -14.25 -30.40
C ALA A 210 -14.48 -12.72 -30.41
N GLN A 211 -13.57 -11.95 -31.02
CA GLN A 211 -13.71 -10.50 -31.17
C GLN A 211 -14.90 -10.10 -32.04
N ALA A 212 -15.21 -10.86 -33.09
CA ALA A 212 -16.41 -10.63 -33.92
C ALA A 212 -17.71 -10.80 -33.10
N HIS A 213 -17.67 -11.59 -32.04
CA HIS A 213 -18.75 -11.74 -31.05
C HIS A 213 -18.72 -10.69 -29.92
N GLY A 214 -17.86 -9.67 -30.02
CA GLY A 214 -17.73 -8.61 -29.01
C GLY A 214 -16.96 -9.02 -27.76
N LEU A 215 -16.29 -10.17 -27.76
CA LEU A 215 -15.54 -10.68 -26.61
C LEU A 215 -14.11 -10.15 -26.59
N THR A 216 -13.58 -9.91 -25.38
CA THR A 216 -12.14 -9.64 -25.23
C THR A 216 -11.36 -10.93 -25.45
N ALA A 217 -10.47 -10.94 -26.44
CA ALA A 217 -9.54 -12.04 -26.70
C ALA A 217 -8.22 -11.84 -25.94
N ILE A 218 -7.81 -12.85 -25.17
CA ILE A 218 -6.65 -12.79 -24.28
C ILE A 218 -5.71 -13.96 -24.60
N SER A 219 -4.43 -13.66 -24.83
CA SER A 219 -3.39 -14.69 -24.99
C SER A 219 -2.49 -14.72 -23.76
N ILE A 220 -2.36 -15.90 -23.14
CA ILE A 220 -1.34 -16.15 -22.13
C ILE A 220 -0.10 -16.71 -22.84
N GLU A 221 1.02 -16.04 -22.66
CA GLU A 221 2.30 -16.44 -23.23
C GLU A 221 3.29 -16.87 -22.17
N TYR A 222 4.16 -17.81 -22.53
CA TYR A 222 5.07 -18.44 -21.59
C TYR A 222 6.55 -18.24 -21.94
N THR A 223 7.31 -17.78 -20.95
CA THR A 223 8.77 -17.67 -21.03
C THR A 223 9.42 -17.64 -19.63
N ASN A 224 10.57 -18.30 -19.49
CA ASN A 224 11.45 -18.20 -18.32
C ASN A 224 12.45 -17.03 -18.39
N LYS A 225 12.34 -16.16 -19.41
CA LYS A 225 13.21 -14.99 -19.59
C LYS A 225 12.79 -13.83 -18.70
N SER A 226 13.63 -12.80 -18.69
CA SER A 226 13.47 -11.59 -17.87
C SER A 226 12.16 -10.83 -18.14
N SER A 227 11.78 -9.99 -17.19
CA SER A 227 10.60 -9.10 -17.25
C SER A 227 10.64 -8.19 -18.48
N LYS A 228 11.84 -7.74 -18.88
CA LYS A 228 12.03 -6.98 -20.13
C LYS A 228 11.61 -7.79 -21.37
N THR A 229 12.03 -9.05 -21.47
CA THR A 229 11.64 -9.91 -22.58
C THR A 229 10.15 -10.24 -22.55
N ARG A 230 9.55 -10.38 -21.36
CA ARG A 230 8.10 -10.54 -21.20
C ARG A 230 7.33 -9.33 -21.72
N LEU A 231 7.75 -8.12 -21.36
CA LEU A 231 7.19 -6.88 -21.88
C LEU A 231 7.29 -6.77 -23.41
N GLU A 232 8.44 -7.09 -23.99
CA GLU A 232 8.63 -7.09 -25.45
C GLU A 232 7.72 -8.11 -26.15
N MET A 233 7.54 -9.30 -25.56
CA MET A 233 6.60 -10.31 -26.06
C MET A 233 5.14 -9.84 -25.94
N ALA A 234 4.78 -9.20 -24.82
CA ALA A 234 3.45 -8.64 -24.61
C ALA A 234 3.12 -7.57 -25.65
N LYS A 235 4.06 -6.66 -25.95
CA LYS A 235 3.93 -5.66 -27.02
C LYS A 235 3.69 -6.30 -28.39
N LYS A 236 4.37 -7.42 -28.71
CA LYS A 236 4.15 -8.16 -29.96
C LYS A 236 2.76 -8.77 -30.05
N VAL A 237 2.26 -9.37 -28.98
CA VAL A 237 0.88 -9.90 -28.94
C VAL A 237 -0.14 -8.76 -29.05
N LYS A 238 0.09 -7.64 -28.35
CA LYS A 238 -0.78 -6.46 -28.44
C LYS A 238 -0.86 -5.89 -29.85
N ALA A 239 0.24 -5.91 -30.61
CA ALA A 239 0.27 -5.48 -32.00
C ALA A 239 -0.58 -6.35 -32.94
N LEU A 240 -0.91 -7.59 -32.54
CA LEU A 240 -1.86 -8.45 -33.26
C LEU A 240 -3.33 -8.14 -32.92
N GLY A 241 -3.59 -7.14 -32.08
CA GLY A 241 -4.93 -6.78 -31.60
C GLY A 241 -5.44 -7.66 -30.46
N ILE A 242 -4.59 -8.47 -29.83
CA ILE A 242 -4.95 -9.41 -28.75
C ILE A 242 -4.43 -8.89 -27.41
N THR A 243 -5.19 -9.08 -26.33
CA THR A 243 -4.76 -8.66 -24.98
C THR A 243 -3.69 -9.64 -24.45
N PRO A 244 -2.47 -9.16 -24.12
CA PRO A 244 -1.39 -10.05 -23.68
C PRO A 244 -1.38 -10.26 -22.17
N TYR A 245 -0.92 -11.43 -21.75
CA TYR A 245 -0.31 -11.64 -20.44
C TYR A 245 0.84 -12.62 -20.56
N VAL A 246 2.05 -12.22 -20.14
CA VAL A 246 3.26 -13.03 -20.34
C VAL A 246 3.88 -13.39 -18.98
N THR A 247 4.03 -14.68 -18.70
CA THR A 247 4.58 -15.17 -17.42
C THR A 247 5.32 -16.51 -17.57
N ASP A 248 5.63 -17.19 -16.47
CA ASP A 248 6.22 -18.54 -16.46
C ASP A 248 5.15 -19.62 -16.70
N GLY A 249 5.61 -20.81 -17.12
CA GLY A 249 4.75 -21.94 -17.52
C GLY A 249 3.81 -22.50 -16.45
N LEU A 250 3.97 -22.10 -15.18
CA LEU A 250 3.14 -22.57 -14.06
C LEU A 250 2.32 -21.44 -13.42
N LEU A 251 2.26 -20.25 -14.06
CA LEU A 251 1.53 -19.07 -13.57
C LEU A 251 1.92 -18.67 -12.15
N GLN A 252 3.21 -18.77 -11.86
CA GLN A 252 3.77 -18.63 -10.53
C GLN A 252 4.35 -17.23 -10.31
N GLU A 253 4.93 -16.63 -11.33
CA GLU A 253 5.51 -15.30 -11.30
C GLU A 253 4.49 -14.23 -11.65
N GLN A 254 4.68 -13.04 -11.09
CA GLN A 254 3.92 -11.84 -11.49
C GLN A 254 4.31 -11.46 -12.93
N GLY A 255 3.44 -11.77 -13.88
CA GLY A 255 3.66 -11.55 -15.30
C GLY A 255 3.57 -10.09 -15.74
N GLU A 256 3.84 -9.88 -17.03
CA GLU A 256 3.83 -8.57 -17.67
C GLU A 256 2.76 -8.45 -18.76
N CYS A 257 2.29 -7.22 -18.96
CA CYS A 257 1.45 -6.81 -20.08
C CYS A 257 2.25 -5.88 -21.02
N GLU A 258 1.58 -5.19 -21.94
CA GLU A 258 2.20 -4.26 -22.89
C GLU A 258 2.76 -2.96 -22.26
N VAL A 259 2.36 -2.66 -21.01
CA VAL A 259 2.81 -1.49 -20.26
C VAL A 259 3.83 -1.91 -19.21
N GLU A 260 4.93 -1.18 -19.16
CA GLU A 260 6.02 -1.42 -18.21
C GLU A 260 5.56 -1.07 -16.79
N ARG A 261 5.49 -2.07 -15.91
CA ARG A 261 5.17 -1.85 -14.50
C ARG A 261 6.40 -1.36 -13.73
N ILE A 262 6.22 -0.27 -13.00
CA ILE A 262 7.24 0.26 -12.08
C ILE A 262 7.10 -0.49 -10.75
N ARG A 263 8.13 -1.26 -10.41
CA ARG A 263 8.21 -1.98 -9.14
C ARG A 263 8.60 -1.01 -8.04
N ARG A 264 7.85 -1.03 -6.93
CA ARG A 264 8.09 -0.17 -5.77
C ARG A 264 8.58 -0.93 -4.56
N ASP A 265 8.56 -2.26 -4.56
CA ASP A 265 8.94 -3.07 -3.42
C ASP A 265 10.46 -3.10 -3.27
N VAL A 266 10.94 -2.73 -2.09
CA VAL A 266 12.32 -2.94 -1.69
C VAL A 266 12.33 -4.07 -0.68
N LEU A 267 12.89 -5.22 -1.06
CA LEU A 267 12.99 -6.39 -0.18
C LEU A 267 14.07 -6.15 0.86
N ILE A 268 13.73 -6.20 2.14
CA ILE A 268 14.69 -6.03 3.24
C ILE A 268 14.77 -7.34 4.02
N LEU A 269 15.88 -8.06 3.86
CA LEU A 269 16.13 -9.28 4.59
C LEU A 269 16.59 -8.94 6.02
N ILE A 270 15.84 -9.45 7.00
CA ILE A 270 16.08 -9.26 8.42
C ILE A 270 16.15 -10.61 9.13
N ASN A 271 16.83 -10.63 10.27
CA ASN A 271 16.82 -11.77 11.18
C ASN A 271 16.00 -11.44 12.43
N GLN A 272 14.72 -11.84 12.45
CA GLN A 272 13.83 -11.49 13.56
C GLN A 272 14.22 -12.13 14.90
N SER A 273 15.05 -13.19 14.91
CA SER A 273 15.50 -13.80 16.17
C SER A 273 16.34 -12.85 17.02
N ASN A 274 16.89 -11.80 16.42
CA ASN A 274 17.78 -10.85 17.09
C ASN A 274 17.02 -9.68 17.73
N PHE A 275 15.70 -9.58 17.52
CA PHE A 275 14.90 -8.45 17.99
C PHE A 275 14.11 -8.79 19.24
N LYS A 276 13.85 -7.76 20.06
CA LYS A 276 12.96 -7.86 21.22
C LYS A 276 11.62 -8.45 20.80
N GLU A 277 11.14 -9.45 21.55
CA GLU A 277 9.87 -10.14 21.31
C GLU A 277 9.73 -10.74 19.89
N LYS A 278 10.85 -10.88 19.15
CA LYS A 278 10.89 -11.30 17.75
C LYS A 278 10.02 -10.44 16.84
N ASN A 279 9.82 -9.17 17.19
CA ASN A 279 8.95 -8.25 16.46
C ASN A 279 9.79 -7.34 15.54
N PRO A 280 9.50 -7.31 14.22
CA PRO A 280 10.22 -6.45 13.27
C PRO A 280 10.10 -4.95 13.57
N ILE A 281 9.12 -4.52 14.40
CA ILE A 281 8.99 -3.12 14.82
C ILE A 281 10.26 -2.59 15.52
N TYR A 282 11.04 -3.46 16.15
CA TYR A 282 12.29 -3.11 16.84
C TYR A 282 13.54 -3.20 15.95
N SER A 283 13.38 -3.53 14.66
CA SER A 283 14.51 -3.64 13.75
C SER A 283 14.98 -2.25 13.30
N ASN A 284 16.29 -2.05 13.13
CA ASN A 284 16.83 -0.83 12.50
C ASN A 284 16.32 -0.65 11.06
N ALA A 285 16.00 -1.76 10.38
CA ALA A 285 15.32 -1.73 9.09
C ALA A 285 13.97 -0.99 9.15
N HIS A 286 13.21 -1.19 10.23
CA HIS A 286 11.96 -0.46 10.46
C HIS A 286 12.19 0.95 11.00
N LEU A 287 13.00 1.07 12.06
CA LEU A 287 13.18 2.31 12.83
C LEU A 287 13.98 3.38 12.09
N SER A 288 14.90 3.00 11.20
CA SER A 288 15.84 3.91 10.56
C SER A 288 15.68 3.96 9.03
N LEU A 289 15.46 2.81 8.39
CA LEU A 289 15.58 2.69 6.93
C LEU A 289 14.24 2.79 6.17
N SER A 290 13.13 2.39 6.79
CA SER A 290 11.83 2.39 6.13
C SER A 290 11.42 3.79 5.66
N LEU A 291 11.66 4.82 6.47
CA LEU A 291 11.28 6.19 6.14
C LEU A 291 12.01 6.76 4.90
N PRO A 292 13.36 6.69 4.79
CA PRO A 292 14.05 7.12 3.57
C PRO A 292 13.55 6.42 2.28
N ILE A 293 13.18 5.14 2.37
CA ILE A 293 12.61 4.38 1.24
C ILE A 293 11.22 4.93 0.87
N GLU A 294 10.37 5.11 1.88
CA GLU A 294 9.01 5.63 1.69
C GLU A 294 9.00 7.06 1.15
N HIS A 295 9.97 7.88 1.53
CA HIS A 295 10.13 9.23 1.00
C HIS A 295 10.21 9.22 -0.53
N TYR A 296 11.00 8.32 -1.11
CA TYR A 296 11.12 8.19 -2.57
C TYR A 296 9.94 7.47 -3.24
N GLY A 297 8.85 7.26 -2.50
CA GLY A 297 7.68 6.57 -3.01
C GLY A 297 7.87 5.06 -3.13
N TYR A 298 8.92 4.45 -2.59
CA TYR A 298 9.09 2.99 -2.57
C TYR A 298 8.43 2.38 -1.31
N VAL A 299 8.28 1.06 -1.27
CA VAL A 299 7.63 0.33 -0.19
C VAL A 299 8.63 -0.65 0.45
N PRO A 300 9.00 -0.46 1.74
CA PRO A 300 9.88 -1.39 2.44
C PRO A 300 9.13 -2.69 2.77
N ILE A 301 9.66 -3.83 2.33
CA ILE A 301 9.10 -5.17 2.59
C ILE A 301 10.06 -5.92 3.50
N LEU A 302 9.75 -5.95 4.81
CA LEU A 302 10.55 -6.68 5.79
C LEU A 302 10.31 -8.19 5.67
N TYR A 303 11.38 -8.94 5.43
CA TYR A 303 11.32 -10.38 5.22
C TYR A 303 12.23 -11.13 6.19
N ASP A 304 11.63 -11.91 7.07
CA ASP A 304 12.34 -12.67 8.09
C ASP A 304 12.95 -13.96 7.54
N ILE A 305 14.28 -13.99 7.42
CA ILE A 305 15.01 -15.18 6.98
C ILE A 305 15.32 -16.15 8.13
N SER A 306 14.96 -15.81 9.36
CA SER A 306 15.13 -16.70 10.53
C SER A 306 14.08 -17.81 10.57
N THR A 307 12.90 -17.56 9.99
CA THR A 307 11.77 -18.50 9.96
C THR A 307 11.32 -18.86 8.54
N LYS A 308 11.64 -18.04 7.53
CA LYS A 308 11.20 -18.26 6.14
C LYS A 308 12.38 -18.63 5.22
N GLU A 309 12.12 -19.47 4.22
CA GLU A 309 13.08 -19.68 3.12
C GLU A 309 13.30 -18.38 2.34
N LEU A 310 14.46 -18.23 1.68
CA LEU A 310 14.71 -17.09 0.81
C LEU A 310 13.69 -17.04 -0.34
N PRO A 311 13.20 -15.85 -0.74
CA PRO A 311 12.25 -15.73 -1.83
C PRO A 311 12.81 -16.29 -3.13
N LYS A 312 12.15 -17.29 -3.71
CA LYS A 312 12.56 -17.90 -4.99
C LYS A 312 12.38 -16.96 -6.18
N ARG A 313 11.49 -15.97 -6.04
CA ARG A 313 11.09 -15.01 -7.07
C ARG A 313 11.42 -13.62 -6.59
N ILE A 314 12.16 -12.89 -7.41
CA ILE A 314 12.70 -11.57 -7.05
C ILE A 314 12.32 -10.56 -8.12
N GLU A 315 12.75 -10.83 -9.35
CA GLU A 315 12.64 -9.92 -10.49
C GLU A 315 11.22 -9.54 -10.85
N ASP A 316 10.25 -10.41 -10.58
CA ASP A 316 8.84 -10.17 -10.86
C ASP A 316 8.18 -9.23 -9.83
N LYS A 317 8.78 -9.02 -8.65
CA LYS A 317 8.16 -8.26 -7.55
C LYS A 317 8.98 -7.07 -7.07
N TYR A 318 10.27 -7.28 -6.84
CA TYR A 318 11.12 -6.32 -6.15
C TYR A 318 11.90 -5.45 -7.13
N HIS A 319 12.00 -4.18 -6.80
CA HIS A 319 12.90 -3.24 -7.46
C HIS A 319 14.36 -3.51 -7.06
N SER A 320 14.60 -3.64 -5.76
CA SER A 320 15.93 -3.82 -5.19
C SER A 320 15.87 -4.58 -3.86
N ILE A 321 17.05 -4.97 -3.38
CA ILE A 321 17.24 -5.78 -2.17
C ILE A 321 18.16 -5.05 -1.20
N ILE A 322 17.84 -5.14 0.08
CA ILE A 322 18.70 -4.75 1.20
C ILE A 322 18.88 -5.96 2.11
N VAL A 323 20.12 -6.22 2.51
CA VAL A 323 20.48 -7.28 3.47
C VAL A 323 20.94 -6.60 4.75
N TRP A 324 20.15 -6.73 5.82
CA TRP A 324 20.48 -6.17 7.14
C TRP A 324 20.08 -7.15 8.26
N VAL A 325 20.87 -8.22 8.38
CA VAL A 325 20.53 -9.39 9.21
C VAL A 325 21.22 -9.39 10.57
N GLY A 326 22.18 -8.48 10.80
CA GLY A 326 22.83 -8.30 12.11
C GLY A 326 23.59 -9.55 12.59
N GLY A 327 24.59 -10.01 11.82
CA GLY A 327 25.46 -11.13 12.18
C GLY A 327 25.19 -12.43 11.41
N GLU A 328 25.70 -13.54 11.93
CA GLU A 328 25.61 -14.87 11.30
C GLU A 328 24.18 -15.42 11.26
N THR A 329 23.88 -16.15 10.18
CA THR A 329 22.64 -16.92 10.06
C THR A 329 22.93 -18.37 9.73
N LYS A 330 21.98 -19.27 9.98
CA LYS A 330 22.13 -20.71 9.68
C LYS A 330 22.24 -21.03 8.17
N ASN A 331 22.06 -20.05 7.28
CA ASN A 331 21.92 -20.27 5.84
C ASN A 331 22.84 -19.35 4.98
N ASN A 332 23.99 -18.89 5.50
CA ASN A 332 24.84 -17.90 4.84
C ASN A 332 25.24 -18.29 3.39
N ALA A 333 25.59 -19.55 3.12
CA ALA A 333 25.92 -20.00 1.76
C ALA A 333 24.74 -19.85 0.78
N LYS A 334 23.51 -20.19 1.22
CA LYS A 334 22.30 -20.01 0.41
C LYS A 334 21.99 -18.53 0.18
N LEU A 335 22.22 -17.68 1.19
CA LEU A 335 22.03 -16.24 1.09
C LEU A 335 23.01 -15.63 0.08
N TYR A 336 24.26 -16.08 0.06
CA TYR A 336 25.25 -15.69 -0.94
C TYR A 336 24.82 -16.05 -2.35
N GLU A 337 24.52 -17.33 -2.61
CA GLU A 337 24.10 -17.79 -3.94
C GLU A 337 22.87 -17.04 -4.43
N TRP A 338 21.94 -16.76 -3.51
CA TRP A 338 20.74 -15.98 -3.80
C TRP A 338 21.06 -14.51 -4.16
N ALA A 339 21.98 -13.87 -3.43
CA ALA A 339 22.41 -12.50 -3.72
C ALA A 339 23.18 -12.41 -5.06
N ILE A 340 24.01 -13.41 -5.38
CA ILE A 340 24.67 -13.52 -6.69
C ILE A 340 23.65 -13.63 -7.82
N LYS A 341 22.63 -14.49 -7.68
CA LYS A 341 21.54 -14.59 -8.66
C LYS A 341 20.79 -13.28 -8.84
N ALA A 342 20.57 -12.51 -7.76
CA ALA A 342 19.98 -11.18 -7.86
C ALA A 342 20.88 -10.21 -8.64
N LYS A 343 22.19 -10.21 -8.37
CA LYS A 343 23.19 -9.43 -9.11
C LYS A 343 23.23 -9.79 -10.59
N GLU A 344 23.22 -11.08 -10.94
CA GLU A 344 23.20 -11.57 -12.33
C GLU A 344 21.95 -11.11 -13.09
N LYS A 345 20.82 -11.03 -12.38
CA LYS A 345 19.56 -10.45 -12.88
C LYS A 345 19.53 -8.93 -12.89
N LYS A 346 20.64 -8.26 -12.55
CA LYS A 346 20.81 -6.80 -12.47
C LYS A 346 19.90 -6.13 -11.44
N ILE A 347 19.47 -6.86 -10.42
CA ILE A 347 18.73 -6.33 -9.28
C ILE A 347 19.76 -5.78 -8.29
N LYS A 348 19.58 -4.52 -7.86
CA LYS A 348 20.52 -3.87 -6.94
C LYS A 348 20.46 -4.51 -5.56
N VAL A 349 21.63 -4.80 -4.98
CA VAL A 349 21.77 -5.37 -3.63
C VAL A 349 22.59 -4.41 -2.76
N LEU A 350 22.05 -4.03 -1.60
CA LEU A 350 22.72 -3.20 -0.61
C LEU A 350 22.96 -4.01 0.68
N PHE A 351 24.21 -4.11 1.10
CA PHE A 351 24.59 -4.73 2.38
C PHE A 351 24.76 -3.66 3.45
N LEU A 352 24.06 -3.79 4.57
CA LEU A 352 24.14 -2.86 5.69
C LEU A 352 24.63 -3.58 6.94
N ASP A 353 25.44 -2.86 7.74
CA ASP A 353 26.08 -3.31 8.98
C ASP A 353 27.15 -4.40 8.77
N SER A 354 26.85 -5.45 8.00
CA SER A 354 27.82 -6.46 7.62
C SER A 354 27.47 -7.07 6.27
N PHE A 355 28.41 -7.81 5.70
CA PHE A 355 28.11 -8.69 4.58
C PHE A 355 27.43 -10.00 5.04
N ALA A 356 26.77 -10.10 6.21
CA ALA A 356 26.08 -11.31 6.65
C ALA A 356 26.93 -12.61 6.63
N TYR A 357 28.24 -12.48 6.88
CA TYR A 357 29.26 -13.54 6.70
C TYR A 357 29.36 -14.11 5.28
N LEU A 358 29.26 -13.27 4.24
CA LEU A 358 29.92 -13.47 2.94
C LEU A 358 31.46 -13.46 3.04
N GLY A 359 32.03 -13.63 4.24
CA GLY A 359 33.40 -13.23 4.62
C GLY A 359 34.52 -14.13 4.10
N GLY A 360 34.26 -15.10 3.23
CA GLY A 360 35.33 -15.79 2.52
C GLY A 360 35.89 -14.91 1.41
N ASN A 361 37.21 -14.97 1.20
CA ASN A 361 37.88 -14.16 0.18
C ASN A 361 37.30 -14.39 -1.24
N GLU A 362 36.79 -15.58 -1.53
CA GLU A 362 36.20 -15.91 -2.83
C GLU A 362 34.84 -15.24 -3.06
N GLN A 363 33.97 -15.24 -2.04
CA GLN A 363 32.63 -14.66 -2.12
C GLN A 363 32.70 -13.13 -2.29
N LEU A 364 33.58 -12.46 -1.57
CA LEU A 364 33.80 -11.03 -1.70
C LEU A 364 34.38 -10.66 -3.06
N LYS A 365 35.30 -11.47 -3.61
CA LYS A 365 35.83 -11.28 -4.97
C LYS A 365 34.75 -11.32 -6.03
N ALA A 366 33.70 -12.15 -5.88
CA ALA A 366 32.57 -12.17 -6.81
C ALA A 366 31.79 -10.84 -6.82
N PHE A 367 31.89 -10.03 -5.76
CA PHE A 367 31.38 -8.66 -5.70
C PHE A 367 32.44 -7.59 -6.02
N GLY A 368 33.66 -7.99 -6.40
CA GLY A 368 34.78 -7.08 -6.69
C GLY A 368 35.44 -6.50 -5.43
N ILE A 369 35.18 -7.11 -4.27
CA ILE A 369 35.69 -6.65 -2.97
C ILE A 369 36.91 -7.49 -2.61
N ASN A 370 38.01 -6.81 -2.32
CA ASN A 370 39.22 -7.39 -1.77
C ASN A 370 39.20 -7.23 -0.25
N LYS A 371 39.48 -8.33 0.45
CA LYS A 371 39.62 -8.36 1.90
C LYS A 371 41.08 -8.60 2.24
N GLU A 372 41.60 -7.84 3.20
CA GLU A 372 42.94 -8.05 3.77
C GLU A 372 42.91 -7.86 5.29
N GLU A 373 43.91 -8.43 5.96
CA GLU A 373 44.11 -8.25 7.41
C GLU A 373 44.58 -6.83 7.72
N ASN A 374 44.05 -6.22 8.77
CA ASN A 374 44.50 -4.93 9.26
C ASN A 374 45.75 -5.07 10.13
N LYS A 375 46.90 -4.67 9.61
CA LYS A 375 48.21 -4.74 10.29
C LYS A 375 48.54 -3.49 11.12
N ASN A 376 47.57 -2.62 11.37
CA ASN A 376 47.73 -1.44 12.24
C ASN A 376 47.47 -1.77 13.71
N GLN A 377 47.91 -0.91 14.61
CA GLN A 377 47.51 -0.98 16.02
C GLN A 377 46.15 -0.31 16.24
N LEU A 378 45.40 -0.75 17.25
CA LEU A 378 44.07 -0.20 17.57
C LEU A 378 44.08 1.31 17.85
N VAL A 379 45.18 1.82 18.41
CA VAL A 379 45.34 3.23 18.80
C VAL A 379 45.87 4.12 17.67
N ASN A 380 46.24 3.54 16.52
CA ASN A 380 46.77 4.32 15.41
C ASN A 380 45.68 5.26 14.86
N PRO A 381 46.01 6.54 14.57
CA PRO A 381 45.05 7.46 13.98
C PRO A 381 44.60 6.97 12.59
N ILE A 382 43.30 7.11 12.33
CA ILE A 382 42.66 6.74 11.07
C ILE A 382 42.21 8.04 10.39
N HIS A 383 42.66 8.28 9.17
CA HIS A 383 42.22 9.44 8.40
C HIS A 383 40.99 9.09 7.59
N VAL A 384 39.87 9.77 7.87
CA VAL A 384 38.59 9.57 7.18
C VAL A 384 38.44 10.58 6.06
N HIS A 385 38.23 10.08 4.85
CA HIS A 385 37.96 10.88 3.65
C HIS A 385 36.54 10.57 3.15
N TYR A 386 35.76 11.62 2.91
CA TYR A 386 34.46 11.51 2.26
C TYR A 386 34.64 11.74 0.75
N ASP A 387 33.83 11.06 -0.06
CA ASP A 387 33.66 11.44 -1.46
C ASP A 387 33.19 12.90 -1.55
N PRO A 388 33.65 13.72 -2.53
CA PRO A 388 33.29 15.15 -2.61
C PRO A 388 31.79 15.45 -2.68
N SER A 389 30.96 14.48 -3.03
CA SER A 389 29.49 14.62 -3.05
C SER A 389 28.80 14.26 -1.72
N TYR A 390 29.58 13.89 -0.69
CA TYR A 390 29.11 13.56 0.64
C TYR A 390 29.81 14.41 1.70
N GLU A 391 29.05 14.75 2.73
CA GLU A 391 29.55 15.43 3.93
C GLU A 391 29.06 14.67 5.17
N PRO A 392 29.71 14.85 6.34
CA PRO A 392 29.16 14.43 7.62
C PRO A 392 27.71 14.90 7.78
N TYR A 393 26.81 14.00 8.21
CA TYR A 393 25.39 14.32 8.32
C TYR A 393 24.96 14.66 9.76
N GLU A 394 24.49 13.70 10.57
CA GLU A 394 24.10 13.96 11.96
C GLU A 394 25.31 13.91 12.90
N ILE A 395 26.27 13.03 12.60
CA ILE A 395 27.51 12.89 13.35
C ILE A 395 28.66 12.53 12.40
N PRO A 396 29.85 13.14 12.49
CA PRO A 396 30.97 12.71 11.66
C PRO A 396 31.46 11.32 12.06
N TYR A 397 31.68 10.45 11.08
CA TYR A 397 32.42 9.21 11.30
C TYR A 397 33.90 9.54 11.54
N LYS A 398 34.45 9.05 12.66
CA LYS A 398 35.85 9.30 13.08
C LYS A 398 36.81 8.15 12.77
N GLY A 399 36.34 7.09 12.13
CA GLY A 399 37.13 5.88 11.91
C GLY A 399 37.15 4.98 13.15
N ASN A 400 36.95 3.68 12.94
CA ASN A 400 37.13 2.65 13.96
C ASN A 400 38.12 1.61 13.45
N TYR A 401 38.86 1.01 14.38
CA TYR A 401 39.70 -0.13 14.07
C TYR A 401 38.81 -1.35 13.77
N PHE A 402 39.05 -1.98 12.62
CA PHE A 402 38.48 -3.28 12.27
C PHE A 402 39.61 -4.24 11.93
N ALA A 403 39.48 -5.51 12.33
CA ALA A 403 40.49 -6.53 12.06
C ALA A 403 40.65 -6.83 10.56
N GLU A 404 39.61 -6.58 9.77
CA GLU A 404 39.59 -6.78 8.32
C GLU A 404 39.36 -5.45 7.60
N LEU A 405 40.14 -5.20 6.55
CA LEU A 405 40.01 -4.05 5.66
C LEU A 405 39.39 -4.49 4.34
N PHE A 406 38.51 -3.64 3.79
CA PHE A 406 37.75 -3.94 2.58
C PHE A 406 38.02 -2.87 1.53
N ASN A 407 38.41 -3.29 0.33
CA ASN A 407 38.67 -2.38 -0.78
C ASN A 407 37.96 -2.84 -2.05
N VAL A 408 37.42 -1.89 -2.79
CA VAL A 408 36.76 -2.12 -4.07
C VAL A 408 37.36 -1.18 -5.11
N LYS A 409 37.70 -1.72 -6.29
CA LYS A 409 38.36 -0.94 -7.37
C LYS A 409 37.35 -0.06 -8.11
N GLU A 410 36.26 -0.65 -8.60
CA GLU A 410 35.24 0.03 -9.41
C GLU A 410 34.05 0.47 -8.56
N ALA A 411 34.23 1.51 -7.77
CA ALA A 411 33.18 2.06 -6.92
C ALA A 411 33.35 3.55 -6.65
N LYS A 412 32.23 4.20 -6.34
CA LYS A 412 32.23 5.48 -5.63
C LYS A 412 32.49 5.20 -4.15
N LYS A 413 33.66 5.61 -3.66
CA LYS A 413 34.12 5.38 -2.27
C LYS A 413 33.55 6.47 -1.35
N VAL A 414 32.29 6.30 -0.94
CA VAL A 414 31.56 7.28 -0.11
C VAL A 414 32.33 7.65 1.15
N ILE A 415 32.90 6.65 1.82
CA ILE A 415 33.89 6.83 2.89
C ILE A 415 35.13 5.99 2.56
N HIS A 416 36.30 6.61 2.65
CA HIS A 416 37.60 5.98 2.48
C HIS A 416 38.50 6.27 3.69
N LEU A 417 39.22 5.25 4.16
CA LEU A 417 40.08 5.29 5.34
C LEU A 417 41.52 5.08 4.92
N ASN A 418 42.40 5.97 5.37
CA ASN A 418 43.84 5.85 5.22
C ASN A 418 44.49 5.59 6.58
N TYR A 419 45.26 4.51 6.66
CA TYR A 419 46.03 4.13 7.85
C TYR A 419 47.50 4.56 7.71
N GLN A 420 48.19 4.69 8.83
CA GLN A 420 49.59 5.13 8.86
C GLN A 420 50.55 4.19 8.10
N ASN A 421 50.28 2.88 8.12
CA ASN A 421 51.08 1.88 7.40
C ASN A 421 50.76 1.79 5.89
N GLN A 422 50.10 2.81 5.32
CA GLN A 422 49.63 2.89 3.93
C GLN A 422 48.52 1.90 3.55
N GLN A 423 48.04 1.06 4.48
CA GLN A 423 46.81 0.31 4.23
C GLN A 423 45.64 1.27 4.10
N THR A 424 44.63 0.85 3.35
CA THR A 424 43.41 1.62 3.14
C THR A 424 42.19 0.74 3.30
N SER A 425 41.04 1.34 3.57
CA SER A 425 39.76 0.63 3.62
C SER A 425 38.65 1.52 3.12
N THR A 426 37.62 0.93 2.55
CA THR A 426 36.44 1.62 2.01
C THR A 426 35.22 1.04 2.68
N PRO A 427 34.82 1.51 3.87
CA PRO A 427 33.72 0.94 4.64
C PRO A 427 32.32 1.29 4.08
N ILE A 428 32.22 2.33 3.23
CA ILE A 428 31.00 2.64 2.49
C ILE A 428 31.33 2.83 1.01
N ALA A 429 30.68 2.07 0.14
CA ALA A 429 30.87 2.18 -1.30
C ALA A 429 29.57 1.95 -2.08
N ILE A 430 29.45 2.63 -3.23
CA ILE A 430 28.42 2.41 -4.24
C ILE A 430 29.06 1.81 -5.49
N THR A 431 28.49 0.72 -5.99
CA THR A 431 29.01 -0.11 -7.07
C THR A 431 27.97 -0.32 -8.18
N SER A 432 28.36 -0.96 -9.28
CA SER A 432 27.44 -1.30 -10.38
C SER A 432 26.33 -2.28 -9.98
N TRP A 433 26.53 -3.10 -8.94
CA TRP A 433 25.56 -4.07 -8.44
C TRP A 433 24.75 -3.57 -7.24
N GLY A 434 25.06 -2.38 -6.73
CA GLY A 434 24.37 -1.77 -5.59
C GLY A 434 25.36 -1.06 -4.68
N GLY A 435 25.59 -1.59 -3.49
CA GLY A 435 26.59 -1.03 -2.58
C GLY A 435 26.67 -1.72 -1.24
N TYR A 436 27.43 -1.13 -0.34
CA TYR A 436 27.51 -1.59 1.03
C TYR A 436 27.88 -0.44 1.98
N ALA A 437 27.46 -0.56 3.24
CA ALA A 437 27.85 0.32 4.34
C ALA A 437 28.05 -0.52 5.61
N LEU A 438 29.29 -0.56 6.10
CA LEU A 438 29.71 -1.54 7.12
C LEU A 438 29.78 -0.93 8.52
N TYR A 439 29.30 -1.69 9.50
CA TYR A 439 29.45 -1.42 10.92
C TYR A 439 29.02 0.02 11.29
N SER A 440 29.76 0.60 12.23
CA SER A 440 29.59 1.97 12.71
C SER A 440 29.99 3.06 11.70
N SER A 441 30.42 2.70 10.49
CA SER A 441 30.66 3.70 9.45
C SER A 441 29.38 4.34 8.94
N PHE A 442 28.23 3.66 9.07
CA PHE A 442 26.92 4.11 8.58
C PHE A 442 26.02 4.68 9.69
N LEU A 443 26.01 4.01 10.85
CA LEU A 443 25.19 4.37 12.01
C LEU A 443 26.03 4.26 13.28
N ILE A 444 26.05 5.32 14.09
CA ILE A 444 26.72 5.35 15.40
C ILE A 444 25.66 5.42 16.48
N SER A 445 25.70 4.52 17.47
CA SER A 445 24.78 4.54 18.61
C SER A 445 25.42 5.24 19.81
N ILE A 446 24.76 6.28 20.34
CA ILE A 446 25.14 7.00 21.57
C ILE A 446 23.91 7.01 22.47
N ASP A 447 24.03 6.53 23.70
CA ASP A 447 22.92 6.44 24.67
C ASP A 447 21.64 5.76 24.10
N ASN A 448 21.83 4.69 23.33
CA ASN A 448 20.77 3.95 22.60
C ASN A 448 20.06 4.75 21.48
N VAL A 449 20.60 5.90 21.09
CA VAL A 449 20.14 6.68 19.94
C VAL A 449 21.11 6.46 18.79
N SER A 450 20.58 5.94 17.67
CA SER A 450 21.38 5.80 16.45
C SER A 450 21.44 7.13 15.70
N HIS A 451 22.62 7.48 15.22
CA HIS A 451 22.91 8.70 14.47
C HIS A 451 23.54 8.36 13.12
N TRP A 452 23.11 9.09 12.10
CA TRP A 452 23.55 8.91 10.72
C TRP A 452 24.87 9.61 10.44
N THR A 453 25.85 8.87 9.90
CA THR A 453 27.16 9.45 9.55
C THR A 453 27.16 10.16 8.20
N ILE A 454 26.32 9.68 7.28
CA ILE A 454 26.09 10.22 5.94
C ILE A 454 24.59 10.38 5.72
N ASN A 455 24.20 11.24 4.77
CA ASN A 455 22.79 11.45 4.45
C ASN A 455 22.15 10.16 3.88
N PRO A 456 21.21 9.51 4.60
CA PRO A 456 20.65 8.24 4.16
C PRO A 456 19.74 8.38 2.94
N PHE A 457 19.06 9.52 2.78
CA PHE A 457 18.23 9.77 1.59
C PHE A 457 19.08 9.78 0.33
N GLN A 458 20.26 10.41 0.37
CA GLN A 458 21.17 10.43 -0.77
C GLN A 458 21.78 9.04 -1.03
N PHE A 459 22.35 8.43 0.02
CA PHE A 459 23.03 7.13 -0.10
C PHE A 459 22.12 6.03 -0.63
N ILE A 460 20.92 5.87 -0.07
CA ILE A 460 19.99 4.81 -0.47
C ILE A 460 19.52 5.01 -1.92
N LYS A 461 19.21 6.26 -2.30
CA LYS A 461 18.81 6.59 -3.68
C LYS A 461 19.89 6.20 -4.69
N GLU A 462 21.13 6.57 -4.42
CA GLU A 462 22.27 6.26 -5.30
C GLU A 462 22.60 4.76 -5.31
N ALA A 463 22.70 4.13 -4.13
CA ALA A 463 23.09 2.72 -4.00
C ALA A 463 22.05 1.76 -4.60
N LEU A 464 20.77 2.04 -4.45
CA LEU A 464 19.69 1.20 -4.99
C LEU A 464 19.25 1.63 -6.38
N ASN A 465 19.80 2.73 -6.91
CA ASN A 465 19.43 3.31 -8.20
C ASN A 465 17.91 3.52 -8.31
N PHE A 466 17.32 4.25 -7.35
CA PHE A 466 15.90 4.59 -7.40
C PHE A 466 15.59 5.44 -8.63
N ASP A 467 14.56 5.02 -9.36
CA ASP A 467 14.08 5.63 -10.59
C ASP A 467 13.45 7.00 -10.32
N GLU A 468 13.46 7.87 -11.33
CA GLU A 468 12.66 9.08 -11.32
C GLU A 468 11.19 8.77 -11.64
N ILE A 469 10.41 8.51 -10.60
CA ILE A 469 8.99 8.14 -10.68
C ILE A 469 8.08 9.25 -10.14
N PRO A 470 6.78 9.28 -10.52
CA PRO A 470 5.79 10.07 -9.80
C PRO A 470 5.54 9.46 -8.42
N MET A 471 6.20 9.99 -7.38
CA MET A 471 6.19 9.41 -6.04
C MET A 471 4.82 9.63 -5.39
N PRO A 472 4.08 8.58 -4.98
CA PRO A 472 2.83 8.76 -4.24
C PRO A 472 3.10 9.47 -2.90
N ASP A 473 2.39 10.57 -2.62
CA ASP A 473 2.63 11.39 -1.42
C ASP A 473 1.41 11.39 -0.47
N PRO A 474 1.51 10.74 0.70
CA PRO A 474 0.44 10.73 1.69
C PRO A 474 0.42 11.97 2.60
N THR A 475 1.37 12.90 2.46
CA THR A 475 1.53 14.09 3.33
C THR A 475 0.85 15.36 2.81
N THR A 476 0.47 15.34 1.53
CA THR A 476 -0.08 16.49 0.81
C THR A 476 -1.44 16.14 0.19
N GLU A 477 -2.36 17.10 0.18
CA GLU A 477 -3.63 17.02 -0.55
C GLU A 477 -3.84 18.35 -1.28
N ALA A 478 -4.13 18.29 -2.58
CA ALA A 478 -4.36 19.46 -3.42
C ALA A 478 -3.29 20.57 -3.24
N GLY A 479 -2.02 20.18 -3.25
CA GLY A 479 -0.87 21.10 -3.17
C GLY A 479 -0.56 21.66 -1.77
N ARG A 480 -1.39 21.43 -0.74
CA ARG A 480 -1.12 21.85 0.65
C ARG A 480 -0.76 20.66 1.54
N ARG A 481 0.12 20.89 2.51
CA ARG A 481 0.38 19.91 3.59
C ARG A 481 -0.91 19.60 4.32
N ILE A 482 -1.13 18.33 4.65
CA ILE A 482 -2.32 17.88 5.38
C ILE A 482 -2.23 18.31 6.84
N LEU A 483 -3.36 18.75 7.39
CA LEU A 483 -3.66 18.87 8.81
C LEU A 483 -4.80 17.92 9.14
N PHE A 484 -4.60 17.02 10.10
CA PHE A 484 -5.66 16.22 10.69
C PHE A 484 -5.47 16.14 12.21
N THR A 485 -6.53 15.73 12.91
CA THR A 485 -6.48 15.55 14.35
C THR A 485 -7.10 14.19 14.72
N HIS A 486 -6.47 13.49 15.65
CA HIS A 486 -7.02 12.27 16.24
C HIS A 486 -6.80 12.29 17.74
N ILE A 487 -7.80 11.84 18.50
CA ILE A 487 -7.83 11.95 19.95
C ILE A 487 -8.16 10.59 20.54
N ASP A 488 -7.28 10.12 21.41
CA ASP A 488 -7.44 8.85 22.12
C ASP A 488 -8.32 9.07 23.35
N GLY A 489 -9.18 8.09 23.62
CA GLY A 489 -10.29 8.23 24.56
C GLY A 489 -9.88 8.31 26.04
N ASP A 490 -8.59 8.22 26.35
CA ASP A 490 -8.07 8.17 27.71
C ASP A 490 -8.38 9.44 28.51
N GLY A 491 -9.05 9.26 29.65
CA GLY A 491 -9.33 10.32 30.61
C GLY A 491 -10.57 11.13 30.30
N PHE A 492 -11.60 10.49 29.72
CA PHE A 492 -12.91 11.10 29.56
C PHE A 492 -13.44 11.61 30.91
N VAL A 493 -13.27 10.81 31.96
CA VAL A 493 -13.80 11.09 33.32
C VAL A 493 -12.95 12.03 34.16
N GLU A 494 -11.74 12.39 33.69
CA GLU A 494 -10.82 13.17 34.50
C GLU A 494 -11.39 14.57 34.77
N PHE A 495 -11.42 14.98 36.03
CA PHE A 495 -11.91 16.31 36.40
C PHE A 495 -10.88 17.41 36.11
N VAL A 496 -11.36 18.56 35.64
CA VAL A 496 -10.52 19.74 35.45
C VAL A 496 -10.15 20.32 36.83
N ARG A 497 -8.86 20.37 37.15
CA ARG A 497 -8.41 20.86 38.48
C ARG A 497 -8.85 22.28 38.81
N MET A 498 -9.01 23.11 37.78
CA MET A 498 -9.47 24.51 37.91
C MET A 498 -10.99 24.64 38.02
N GLN A 499 -11.75 23.59 37.67
CA GLN A 499 -13.21 23.54 37.71
C GLN A 499 -13.66 22.15 38.18
N LYS A 500 -13.74 21.99 39.51
CA LYS A 500 -13.78 20.67 40.18
C LYS A 500 -14.95 19.76 39.76
N ASP A 501 -16.03 20.31 39.23
CA ASP A 501 -17.21 19.54 38.80
C ASP A 501 -17.31 19.34 37.27
N THR A 502 -16.32 19.84 36.51
CA THR A 502 -16.28 19.75 35.04
C THR A 502 -15.38 18.59 34.59
N LEU A 503 -15.91 17.69 33.76
CA LEU A 503 -15.13 16.63 33.13
C LEU A 503 -14.22 17.22 32.04
N SER A 504 -13.06 16.59 31.81
CA SER A 504 -12.09 17.00 30.79
C SER A 504 -12.74 17.04 29.40
N MET A 505 -13.61 16.09 29.08
CA MET A 505 -14.37 16.07 27.83
C MET A 505 -15.29 17.29 27.67
N GLU A 506 -16.06 17.64 28.70
CA GLU A 506 -16.96 18.81 28.68
C GLU A 506 -16.16 20.09 28.47
N TYR A 507 -15.03 20.22 29.17
CA TYR A 507 -14.17 21.38 29.05
C TYR A 507 -13.53 21.50 27.66
N LEU A 508 -13.15 20.38 27.03
CA LEU A 508 -12.63 20.33 25.66
C LEU A 508 -13.70 20.68 24.62
N ILE A 509 -14.96 20.26 24.81
CA ILE A 509 -16.09 20.66 23.95
C ILE A 509 -16.17 22.17 23.88
N GLU A 510 -16.24 22.84 25.03
CA GLU A 510 -16.42 24.29 25.10
C GLU A 510 -15.19 25.06 24.62
N ASN A 511 -13.99 24.60 24.97
CA ASN A 511 -12.79 25.41 24.82
C ASN A 511 -11.88 25.02 23.66
N ILE A 512 -12.09 23.86 23.03
CA ILE A 512 -11.36 23.42 21.85
C ILE A 512 -12.34 23.13 20.71
N TYR A 513 -13.23 22.15 20.87
CA TYR A 513 -13.99 21.60 19.74
C TYR A 513 -15.01 22.58 19.17
N LYS A 514 -15.69 23.40 19.99
CA LYS A 514 -16.58 24.46 19.50
C LYS A 514 -15.81 25.67 18.92
N LYS A 515 -14.55 25.89 19.32
CA LYS A 515 -13.73 27.05 18.91
C LYS A 515 -12.93 26.80 17.64
N TYR A 516 -12.28 25.64 17.52
CA TYR A 516 -11.47 25.28 16.36
C TYR A 516 -12.30 24.40 15.42
N GLN A 517 -12.92 25.02 14.42
CA GLN A 517 -13.81 24.35 13.45
C GLN A 517 -13.03 23.60 12.35
N ILE A 518 -12.21 22.63 12.77
CA ILE A 518 -11.46 21.74 11.88
C ILE A 518 -11.90 20.29 12.11
N PRO A 519 -11.63 19.36 11.19
CA PRO A 519 -11.96 17.94 11.38
C PRO A 519 -11.25 17.35 12.59
N HIS A 520 -12.02 16.69 13.46
CA HIS A 520 -11.50 15.86 14.53
C HIS A 520 -12.09 14.48 14.48
N THR A 521 -11.25 13.48 14.71
CA THR A 521 -11.71 12.12 14.95
C THR A 521 -11.43 11.76 16.40
N ILE A 522 -12.48 11.56 17.20
CA ILE A 522 -12.37 11.38 18.65
C ILE A 522 -12.87 10.01 19.02
N SER A 523 -12.00 9.25 19.69
CA SER A 523 -12.28 7.91 20.13
C SER A 523 -12.78 7.86 21.58
N LEU A 524 -13.50 6.78 21.93
CA LEU A 524 -13.95 6.50 23.30
C LEU A 524 -13.59 5.07 23.70
N ILE A 525 -13.25 4.88 24.97
CA ILE A 525 -13.03 3.58 25.58
C ILE A 525 -14.37 3.10 26.17
N GLN A 526 -14.98 2.05 25.61
CA GLN A 526 -16.30 1.59 26.08
C GLN A 526 -16.29 1.20 27.57
N GLY A 527 -15.17 0.62 28.05
CA GLY A 527 -14.94 0.26 29.45
C GLY A 527 -15.07 1.43 30.41
N GLU A 528 -14.46 2.56 30.06
CA GLU A 528 -14.55 3.79 30.85
C GLU A 528 -15.99 4.30 30.91
N MET A 529 -16.66 4.33 29.76
CA MET A 529 -18.03 4.85 29.62
C MET A 529 -19.07 4.02 30.40
N GLN A 530 -19.02 2.69 30.32
CA GLN A 530 -20.11 1.83 30.81
C GLN A 530 -19.79 1.01 32.06
N HIS A 531 -18.51 0.83 32.40
CA HIS A 531 -18.12 -0.16 33.42
C HIS A 531 -17.35 0.41 34.61
N LEU A 532 -16.38 1.30 34.38
CA LEU A 532 -15.51 1.77 35.46
C LEU A 532 -16.18 2.81 36.37
N PHE A 533 -17.07 3.64 35.82
CA PHE A 533 -17.68 4.77 36.53
C PHE A 533 -19.22 4.76 36.42
N PRO A 534 -19.92 3.77 37.01
CA PRO A 534 -21.36 3.58 36.82
C PRO A 534 -22.22 4.78 37.26
N LYS A 535 -21.74 5.57 38.24
CA LYS A 535 -22.41 6.80 38.68
C LYS A 535 -22.35 7.94 37.66
N LEU A 536 -21.36 7.90 36.75
CA LEU A 536 -21.13 8.93 35.73
C LEU A 536 -21.59 8.48 34.34
N THR A 537 -21.89 7.20 34.12
CA THR A 537 -22.25 6.63 32.81
C THR A 537 -23.28 7.45 32.05
N SER A 538 -24.43 7.78 32.67
CA SER A 538 -25.47 8.57 31.99
C SER A 538 -25.00 9.97 31.60
N ARG A 539 -24.20 10.63 32.47
CA ARG A 539 -23.60 11.95 32.16
C ARG A 539 -22.63 11.82 30.99
N MET A 540 -21.73 10.84 31.03
CA MET A 540 -20.73 10.63 29.98
C MET A 540 -21.37 10.32 28.62
N GLU A 541 -22.36 9.42 28.57
CA GLU A 541 -23.05 9.12 27.31
C GLU A 541 -23.79 10.35 26.76
N ASN A 542 -24.39 11.18 27.62
CA ASN A 542 -25.02 12.43 27.19
C ASN A 542 -23.98 13.41 26.62
N VAL A 543 -22.83 13.58 27.28
CA VAL A 543 -21.72 14.42 26.79
C VAL A 543 -21.16 13.87 25.47
N ALA A 544 -21.02 12.55 25.32
CA ALA A 544 -20.58 11.93 24.07
C ALA A 544 -21.59 12.14 22.93
N ARG A 545 -22.90 12.12 23.22
CA ARG A 545 -23.94 12.47 22.24
C ARG A 545 -23.81 13.93 21.82
N GLU A 546 -23.62 14.86 22.76
CA GLU A 546 -23.39 16.28 22.45
C GLU A 546 -22.14 16.45 21.57
N LEU A 547 -21.03 15.83 21.95
CA LEU A 547 -19.78 15.84 21.18
C LEU A 547 -20.03 15.44 19.72
N TYR A 548 -20.71 14.32 19.50
CA TYR A 548 -20.95 13.81 18.15
C TYR A 548 -22.02 14.56 17.37
N GLN A 549 -22.75 15.51 17.97
CA GLN A 549 -23.56 16.47 17.21
C GLN A 549 -22.72 17.57 16.55
N ILE A 550 -21.52 17.87 17.06
CA ILE A 550 -20.66 18.93 16.49
C ILE A 550 -20.26 18.56 15.05
N PRO A 551 -20.53 19.40 14.02
CA PRO A 551 -20.44 18.99 12.61
C PRO A 551 -19.09 18.43 12.16
N TRP A 552 -17.99 18.94 12.71
CA TRP A 552 -16.63 18.56 12.35
C TRP A 552 -16.01 17.49 13.24
N ILE A 553 -16.82 16.75 14.02
CA ILE A 553 -16.37 15.61 14.84
C ILE A 553 -16.80 14.29 14.23
N GLU A 554 -15.86 13.36 14.07
CA GLU A 554 -16.03 11.99 13.59
C GLU A 554 -15.82 10.99 14.75
N PRO A 555 -16.72 10.00 14.93
CA PRO A 555 -16.61 9.01 15.99
C PRO A 555 -15.57 7.92 15.69
N ALA A 556 -14.85 7.48 16.71
CA ALA A 556 -13.95 6.32 16.65
C ALA A 556 -14.02 5.48 17.94
N SER A 557 -13.57 4.23 17.89
CA SER A 557 -13.43 3.39 19.09
C SER A 557 -11.98 3.35 19.55
N HIS A 558 -11.77 3.38 20.86
CA HIS A 558 -10.50 3.05 21.49
C HIS A 558 -10.62 1.74 22.27
N THR A 559 -11.27 0.76 21.64
CA THR A 559 -11.57 -0.60 22.14
C THR A 559 -12.56 -0.64 23.31
N LEU A 560 -12.81 -1.85 23.82
CA LEU A 560 -13.62 -2.04 25.03
C LEU A 560 -12.77 -1.90 26.27
N SER A 561 -11.71 -2.70 26.39
CA SER A 561 -10.96 -2.83 27.63
C SER A 561 -9.69 -1.99 27.69
N HIS A 562 -9.37 -1.27 26.61
CA HIS A 562 -8.07 -0.63 26.41
C HIS A 562 -6.91 -1.61 26.62
N PRO A 563 -6.73 -2.60 25.71
CA PRO A 563 -5.55 -3.45 25.74
C PRO A 563 -4.26 -2.62 25.85
N PHE A 564 -3.51 -2.81 26.94
CA PHE A 564 -2.18 -2.20 27.13
C PHE A 564 -1.11 -2.95 26.34
N PHE A 565 -1.27 -4.27 26.18
CA PHE A 565 -0.36 -5.13 25.40
C PHE A 565 -1.15 -6.14 24.56
N TRP A 566 -1.31 -5.86 23.27
CA TRP A 566 -2.20 -6.64 22.39
C TRP A 566 -1.78 -8.11 22.26
N ALA A 567 -0.50 -8.37 22.00
CA ALA A 567 0.01 -9.73 21.82
C ALA A 567 -0.23 -10.60 23.07
N LYS A 568 0.00 -10.03 24.26
CA LYS A 568 -0.19 -10.72 25.55
C LYS A 568 -1.66 -10.97 25.85
N LEU A 569 -2.55 -10.04 25.49
CA LEU A 569 -3.99 -10.17 25.71
C LEU A 569 -4.63 -11.20 24.77
N VAL A 570 -4.20 -11.26 23.50
CA VAL A 570 -4.72 -12.20 22.50
C VAL A 570 -4.26 -13.65 22.77
N HIS A 571 -3.07 -13.84 23.34
CA HIS A 571 -2.47 -15.17 23.61
C HIS A 571 -2.21 -15.43 25.11
N PRO A 572 -3.26 -15.51 25.95
CA PRO A 572 -3.08 -15.63 27.40
C PRO A 572 -2.45 -16.98 27.84
N LYS A 573 -2.51 -18.03 27.00
CA LYS A 573 -1.98 -19.37 27.31
C LYS A 573 -0.45 -19.49 27.28
N GLN A 574 0.28 -18.51 26.72
CA GLN A 574 1.76 -18.48 26.78
C GLN A 574 2.29 -17.72 28.01
N HIS A 575 1.42 -17.06 28.76
CA HIS A 575 1.75 -16.29 29.97
C HIS A 575 0.79 -16.63 31.11
N THR A 576 0.67 -17.92 31.43
CA THR A 576 -0.26 -18.44 32.43
C THR A 576 0.02 -17.91 33.83
N SER A 577 -0.89 -17.08 34.36
CA SER A 577 -1.72 -17.45 35.51
C SER A 577 -2.75 -16.36 35.77
N THR A 578 -3.90 -16.78 36.28
CA THR A 578 -5.16 -16.06 36.52
C THR A 578 -5.11 -14.92 37.56
N LYS A 579 -3.95 -14.26 37.72
CA LYS A 579 -3.80 -12.95 38.38
C LYS A 579 -3.11 -11.89 37.49
N LEU A 580 -2.26 -12.26 36.52
CA LEU A 580 -1.52 -11.31 35.68
C LEU A 580 -2.33 -10.65 34.55
N GLY A 581 -3.38 -11.32 34.04
CA GLY A 581 -4.21 -10.77 32.97
C GLY A 581 -4.87 -9.43 33.31
N LYS A 582 -5.07 -9.16 34.62
CA LYS A 582 -5.61 -7.87 35.13
C LYS A 582 -4.72 -6.67 34.84
N HIS A 583 -3.45 -6.87 34.47
CA HIS A 583 -2.49 -5.78 34.21
C HIS A 583 -2.31 -5.45 32.73
N TYR A 584 -3.04 -6.11 31.81
CA TYR A 584 -2.92 -5.89 30.36
C TYR A 584 -4.14 -5.18 29.75
N HIS A 585 -5.11 -4.81 30.58
CA HIS A 585 -6.29 -4.05 30.18
C HIS A 585 -6.85 -3.32 31.42
N LEU A 586 -7.80 -2.41 31.22
CA LEU A 586 -8.49 -1.71 32.30
C LEU A 586 -9.24 -2.68 33.24
N PRO A 587 -9.39 -2.37 34.54
CA PRO A 587 -9.95 -3.28 35.54
C PRO A 587 -11.48 -3.45 35.46
N ILE A 588 -11.99 -3.88 34.30
CA ILE A 588 -13.41 -4.14 34.03
C ILE A 588 -13.83 -5.43 34.75
N LYS A 589 -14.87 -5.34 35.58
CA LYS A 589 -15.41 -6.47 36.34
C LYS A 589 -15.85 -7.60 35.40
N ASN A 590 -15.43 -8.83 35.71
CA ASN A 590 -15.76 -10.05 34.96
C ASN A 590 -15.37 -10.03 33.47
N TYR A 591 -14.37 -9.22 33.10
CA TYR A 591 -13.90 -9.14 31.72
C TYR A 591 -13.32 -10.46 31.21
N ARG A 592 -13.65 -10.79 29.95
CA ARG A 592 -13.04 -11.86 29.18
C ARG A 592 -12.73 -11.35 27.78
N PHE A 593 -11.48 -11.52 27.34
CA PHE A 593 -11.06 -11.08 26.01
C PHE A 593 -11.92 -11.73 24.93
N SER A 594 -12.41 -10.89 24.01
CA SER A 594 -13.07 -11.31 22.79
C SER A 594 -12.72 -10.31 21.70
N LEU A 595 -12.14 -10.81 20.62
CA LEU A 595 -11.75 -9.97 19.49
C LEU A 595 -12.95 -9.19 18.92
N LYS A 596 -14.13 -9.83 18.87
CA LYS A 596 -15.38 -9.17 18.45
C LYS A 596 -15.78 -8.03 19.38
N ARG A 597 -15.64 -8.23 20.71
CA ARG A 597 -15.98 -7.23 21.73
C ARG A 597 -15.03 -6.04 21.69
N GLU A 598 -13.73 -6.30 21.57
CA GLU A 598 -12.68 -5.27 21.52
C GLU A 598 -12.66 -4.44 20.23
N THR A 599 -13.35 -4.91 19.17
CA THR A 599 -13.29 -4.27 17.86
C THR A 599 -14.68 -3.93 17.33
N VAL A 600 -15.38 -4.89 16.75
CA VAL A 600 -16.67 -4.67 16.07
C VAL A 600 -17.73 -4.10 17.00
N GLU A 601 -17.87 -4.65 18.20
CA GLU A 601 -18.90 -4.23 19.15
C GLU A 601 -18.55 -2.91 19.84
N SER A 602 -17.28 -2.68 20.19
CA SER A 602 -16.86 -1.38 20.73
C SER A 602 -17.00 -0.25 19.71
N VAL A 603 -16.71 -0.51 18.43
CA VAL A 603 -17.01 0.41 17.32
C VAL A 603 -18.51 0.66 17.22
N ASN A 604 -19.33 -0.39 17.22
CA ASN A 604 -20.78 -0.23 17.14
C ASN A 604 -21.35 0.56 18.33
N TYR A 605 -20.81 0.35 19.53
CA TYR A 605 -21.18 1.09 20.72
C TYR A 605 -20.95 2.59 20.52
N VAL A 606 -19.74 2.99 20.13
CA VAL A 606 -19.44 4.42 19.93
C VAL A 606 -20.29 5.02 18.80
N LEU A 607 -20.47 4.28 17.70
CA LEU A 607 -21.33 4.74 16.60
C LEU A 607 -22.79 4.94 17.05
N SER A 608 -23.28 4.16 18.03
CA SER A 608 -24.63 4.32 18.59
C SER A 608 -24.82 5.62 19.39
N LEU A 609 -23.72 6.27 19.78
CA LEU A 609 -23.71 7.59 20.43
C LEU A 609 -23.75 8.73 19.39
N ALA A 610 -23.42 8.46 18.14
CA ALA A 610 -23.38 9.42 17.06
C ALA A 610 -24.68 9.44 16.22
N PRO A 611 -25.03 10.58 15.57
CA PRO A 611 -26.14 10.62 14.63
C PRO A 611 -25.91 9.68 13.44
N LYS A 612 -26.99 9.15 12.84
CA LYS A 612 -26.93 8.20 11.71
C LYS A 612 -26.03 8.65 10.55
N SER A 613 -25.97 9.96 10.28
CA SER A 613 -25.13 10.56 9.24
C SER A 613 -23.62 10.33 9.45
N LYS A 614 -23.19 10.01 10.68
CA LYS A 614 -21.81 9.77 11.08
C LYS A 614 -21.48 8.30 11.38
N GLN A 615 -22.43 7.38 11.15
CA GLN A 615 -22.25 5.96 11.44
C GLN A 615 -21.68 5.13 10.28
N LYS A 616 -21.30 5.79 9.17
CA LYS A 616 -20.82 5.12 7.96
C LYS A 616 -19.39 4.62 8.10
N GLU A 617 -18.49 5.45 8.62
CA GLU A 617 -17.09 5.11 8.78
C GLU A 617 -16.87 4.36 10.10
N ARG A 618 -16.16 3.24 10.04
CA ARG A 618 -15.88 2.38 11.20
C ARG A 618 -14.39 2.50 11.53
N ILE A 619 -14.09 3.16 12.65
CA ILE A 619 -12.72 3.58 12.97
C ILE A 619 -12.32 3.03 14.33
N LEU A 620 -11.11 2.49 14.42
CA LEU A 620 -10.50 2.05 15.68
C LEU A 620 -9.09 2.61 15.82
N PHE A 621 -8.80 3.24 16.94
CA PHE A 621 -7.45 3.68 17.31
C PHE A 621 -6.82 2.64 18.23
N TRP A 622 -5.62 2.16 17.88
CA TRP A 622 -4.94 1.14 18.67
C TRP A 622 -4.60 1.68 20.05
N SER A 623 -5.02 0.98 21.10
CA SER A 623 -4.67 1.28 22.49
C SER A 623 -3.31 0.69 22.87
N GLY A 624 -2.75 1.20 23.97
CA GLY A 624 -1.61 0.61 24.65
C GLY A 624 -0.33 0.65 23.81
N ASP A 625 0.36 -0.49 23.73
CA ASP A 625 1.58 -0.67 22.95
C ASP A 625 1.42 -0.44 21.45
N CYS A 626 0.19 -0.32 20.95
CA CYS A 626 -0.14 -0.17 19.54
C CYS A 626 0.48 -1.27 18.65
N GLN A 627 0.62 -2.49 19.18
CA GLN A 627 1.21 -3.62 18.45
C GLN A 627 0.20 -4.75 18.25
N PRO A 628 -0.85 -4.54 17.42
CA PRO A 628 -1.83 -5.58 17.14
C PRO A 628 -1.17 -6.75 16.38
N PRO A 629 -1.35 -8.01 16.83
CA PRO A 629 -0.88 -9.15 16.06
C PRO A 629 -1.68 -9.30 14.76
N LYS A 630 -1.12 -9.99 13.76
CA LYS A 630 -1.73 -10.23 12.43
C LYS A 630 -3.22 -10.56 12.50
N LYS A 631 -3.61 -11.49 13.39
CA LYS A 631 -4.99 -11.97 13.52
C LYS A 631 -5.98 -10.86 13.89
N VAL A 632 -5.52 -9.84 14.62
CA VAL A 632 -6.34 -8.66 14.98
C VAL A 632 -6.48 -7.74 13.78
N LEU A 633 -5.38 -7.45 13.07
CA LEU A 633 -5.38 -6.67 11.82
C LEU A 633 -6.29 -7.31 10.75
N GLU A 634 -6.19 -8.63 10.59
CA GLU A 634 -7.07 -9.40 9.71
C GLU A 634 -8.54 -9.22 10.07
N TYR A 635 -8.88 -9.37 11.35
CA TYR A 635 -10.26 -9.32 11.79
C TYR A 635 -10.88 -7.94 11.60
N VAL A 636 -10.13 -6.86 11.89
CA VAL A 636 -10.65 -5.49 11.70
C VAL A 636 -10.84 -5.16 10.22
N GLU A 637 -9.89 -5.51 9.34
CA GLU A 637 -10.01 -5.20 7.91
C GLU A 637 -11.14 -6.02 7.26
N LYS A 638 -11.29 -7.30 7.59
CA LYS A 638 -12.40 -8.15 7.10
C LYS A 638 -13.79 -7.65 7.56
N ASN A 639 -13.85 -6.85 8.63
CA ASN A 639 -15.07 -6.22 9.11
C ASN A 639 -15.20 -4.73 8.70
N GLY A 640 -14.39 -4.27 7.74
CA GLY A 640 -14.45 -2.91 7.21
C GLY A 640 -14.08 -1.82 8.22
N ILE A 641 -13.28 -2.17 9.24
CA ILE A 641 -12.78 -1.22 10.24
C ILE A 641 -11.40 -0.74 9.80
N ILE A 642 -11.23 0.57 9.71
CA ILE A 642 -9.93 1.21 9.44
C ILE A 642 -9.27 1.62 10.76
N THR A 643 -7.94 1.58 10.79
CA THR A 643 -7.19 1.73 12.04
C THR A 643 -6.01 2.68 11.95
N LEU A 644 -5.71 3.35 13.06
CA LEU A 644 -4.57 4.27 13.24
C LEU A 644 -3.90 4.01 14.60
N ASN A 645 -2.69 4.54 14.77
CA ASN A 645 -1.80 4.54 15.95
C ASN A 645 -0.60 3.60 15.80
N GLY A 646 0.41 3.82 16.64
CA GLY A 646 1.76 3.30 16.49
C GLY A 646 2.67 4.27 15.72
N GLY A 647 3.97 4.01 15.79
CA GLY A 647 5.03 4.84 15.19
C GLY A 647 5.38 6.06 16.02
N ASP A 648 6.66 6.23 16.34
CA ASP A 648 7.15 7.32 17.18
C ASP A 648 7.82 8.42 16.34
N THR A 649 7.06 9.47 16.00
CA THR A 649 7.63 10.71 15.44
C THR A 649 7.70 11.79 16.52
N THR A 650 8.91 12.07 16.98
CA THR A 650 9.22 12.93 18.15
C THR A 650 10.43 13.85 17.92
N VAL A 651 10.96 13.91 16.69
CA VAL A 651 12.14 14.71 16.34
C VAL A 651 12.00 16.16 16.82
N GLN A 652 13.06 16.69 17.41
CA GLN A 652 13.15 18.01 18.04
C GLN A 652 14.55 18.58 17.80
N LYS A 653 14.73 19.90 17.90
CA LYS A 653 16.04 20.54 17.65
C LYS A 653 17.09 20.12 18.65
N LYS A 654 16.67 19.79 19.89
CA LYS A 654 17.58 19.24 20.91
C LYS A 654 18.16 17.87 20.52
N ASN A 655 17.41 17.09 19.74
CA ASN A 655 17.74 15.74 19.30
C ASN A 655 17.37 15.57 17.81
N PRO A 656 18.12 16.21 16.89
CA PRO A 656 17.69 16.39 15.50
C PRO A 656 18.00 15.17 14.61
N THR A 657 17.85 13.95 15.14
CA THR A 657 18.05 12.74 14.33
C THR A 657 16.77 12.34 13.60
N ILE A 658 16.91 11.95 12.34
CA ILE A 658 15.78 11.45 11.55
C ILE A 658 15.27 10.10 12.05
N ASN A 659 16.04 9.39 12.88
CA ASN A 659 15.60 8.14 13.52
C ASN A 659 14.46 8.37 14.54
N TYR A 660 14.18 9.62 14.92
CA TYR A 660 12.98 10.01 15.67
C TYR A 660 11.79 10.34 14.76
N ILE A 661 11.79 9.84 13.52
CA ILE A 661 10.68 9.98 12.59
C ILE A 661 10.30 8.57 12.09
N ALA A 662 9.24 8.02 12.66
CA ALA A 662 8.68 6.75 12.20
C ALA A 662 8.25 6.77 10.71
N PRO A 663 8.22 5.60 10.03
CA PRO A 663 7.61 5.45 8.70
C PRO A 663 6.08 5.69 8.71
N PHE A 664 5.41 5.59 7.58
CA PHE A 664 3.94 5.72 7.47
C PHE A 664 3.17 4.51 8.05
N GLY A 665 3.85 3.40 8.31
CA GLY A 665 3.22 2.16 8.74
C GLY A 665 4.15 0.96 8.68
N LEU A 666 3.58 -0.21 8.95
CA LEU A 666 4.28 -1.50 8.97
C LEU A 666 3.38 -2.59 8.37
N GLN A 667 3.99 -3.46 7.55
CA GLN A 667 3.31 -4.60 6.96
C GLN A 667 3.32 -5.80 7.91
N HIS A 668 2.14 -6.42 8.09
CA HIS A 668 1.96 -7.72 8.73
C HIS A 668 1.33 -8.68 7.72
N ASP A 669 2.18 -9.36 6.94
CA ASP A 669 1.80 -10.17 5.78
C ASP A 669 0.89 -9.38 4.80
N GLU A 670 -0.40 -9.72 4.65
CA GLU A 670 -1.32 -9.06 3.69
C GLU A 670 -1.95 -7.75 4.22
N TYR A 671 -1.66 -7.41 5.47
CA TYR A 671 -2.30 -6.33 6.24
C TYR A 671 -1.32 -5.21 6.54
N TRP A 672 -1.81 -3.97 6.57
CA TRP A 672 -1.01 -2.78 6.87
C TRP A 672 -1.51 -2.13 8.15
N GLN A 673 -0.62 -1.93 9.11
CA GLN A 673 -0.83 -1.02 10.21
C GLN A 673 -0.38 0.38 9.77
N ILE A 674 -1.30 1.36 9.82
CA ILE A 674 -1.00 2.76 9.50
C ILE A 674 -0.66 3.51 10.79
N TYR A 675 0.45 4.22 10.78
CA TYR A 675 0.96 4.97 11.93
C TYR A 675 0.41 6.39 12.02
N THR A 676 0.51 6.95 13.21
CA THR A 676 0.26 8.38 13.44
C THR A 676 1.29 9.23 12.70
N GLY A 677 0.91 10.46 12.32
CA GLY A 677 1.84 11.46 11.79
C GLY A 677 2.86 11.97 12.83
N GLN A 678 2.45 12.15 14.09
CA GLN A 678 3.23 12.68 15.21
C GLN A 678 2.73 12.10 16.54
N GLN A 679 3.58 12.09 17.56
CA GLN A 679 3.26 11.55 18.88
C GLN A 679 2.36 12.47 19.74
N ASN A 680 1.70 11.87 20.73
CA ASN A 680 0.79 12.54 21.66
C ASN A 680 1.51 13.28 22.79
N GLU A 681 0.76 14.01 23.61
CA GLU A 681 1.28 14.76 24.75
C GLU A 681 1.97 13.89 25.80
N ASN A 682 1.62 12.61 25.89
CA ASN A 682 2.18 11.69 26.88
C ASN A 682 3.71 11.63 26.75
N VAL A 683 4.21 11.53 25.51
CA VAL A 683 5.66 11.48 25.22
C VAL A 683 6.34 12.81 25.56
N TYR A 684 5.72 13.93 25.24
CA TYR A 684 6.28 15.27 25.51
C TYR A 684 6.21 15.68 26.99
N THR A 685 5.47 14.93 27.82
CA THR A 685 5.26 15.23 29.25
C THR A 685 5.83 14.12 30.15
N ASN A 686 6.76 13.32 29.64
CA ASN A 686 7.41 12.22 30.37
C ASN A 686 6.38 11.26 31.01
N ASN A 687 5.50 10.68 30.19
CA ASN A 687 4.41 9.82 30.65
C ASN A 687 3.49 10.50 31.67
N TRP A 688 3.11 11.75 31.41
CA TRP A 688 2.29 12.56 32.30
C TRP A 688 2.91 12.81 33.70
N LEU A 689 4.25 12.74 33.83
CA LEU A 689 4.99 13.13 35.04
C LEU A 689 5.46 14.59 35.01
N GLY A 690 5.36 15.24 33.86
CA GLY A 690 5.72 16.64 33.65
C GLY A 690 7.03 16.83 32.86
N PRO A 691 7.33 18.06 32.41
CA PRO A 691 6.53 19.26 32.62
C PRO A 691 5.21 19.25 31.81
N PHE A 692 4.08 19.61 32.46
CA PHE A 692 2.75 19.49 31.83
C PHE A 692 2.53 20.41 30.62
N TRP A 693 3.35 21.44 30.45
CA TRP A 693 3.33 22.29 29.27
C TRP A 693 4.07 21.69 28.07
N GLY A 694 4.73 20.53 28.21
CA GLY A 694 5.67 19.97 27.23
C GLY A 694 5.11 19.75 25.84
N TYR A 695 3.79 19.52 25.70
CA TYR A 695 3.15 19.26 24.41
C TYR A 695 3.37 20.36 23.36
N ARG A 696 3.60 21.62 23.76
CA ARG A 696 3.91 22.69 22.79
C ARG A 696 5.11 22.38 21.90
N ASN A 697 6.04 21.54 22.36
CA ASN A 697 7.23 21.14 21.62
C ASN A 697 6.90 20.31 20.37
N VAL A 698 5.68 19.78 20.23
CA VAL A 698 5.23 19.14 18.98
C VAL A 698 5.26 20.11 17.79
N ILE A 699 5.16 21.42 18.04
CA ILE A 699 5.28 22.45 16.99
C ILE A 699 6.65 22.35 16.31
N GLU A 700 7.72 22.14 17.08
CA GLU A 700 9.05 21.95 16.53
C GLU A 700 9.14 20.67 15.68
N THR A 701 8.51 19.58 16.13
CA THR A 701 8.38 18.35 15.35
C THR A 701 7.63 18.60 14.03
N PHE A 702 6.56 19.43 14.04
CA PHE A 702 5.86 19.81 12.81
C PHE A 702 6.74 20.59 11.85
N GLU A 703 7.57 21.50 12.34
CA GLU A 703 8.49 22.31 11.53
C GLU A 703 9.58 21.43 10.89
N MET A 704 10.23 20.59 11.69
CA MET A 704 11.35 19.72 11.26
C MET A 704 10.90 18.61 10.29
N THR A 705 9.63 18.21 10.33
CA THR A 705 9.06 17.24 9.39
C THR A 705 8.50 17.88 8.11
N ASN A 706 8.64 19.21 7.95
CA ASN A 706 8.28 19.94 6.73
C ASN A 706 9.50 20.42 5.93
N LYS A 707 10.63 20.69 6.60
CA LYS A 707 11.86 21.20 5.99
C LYS A 707 13.08 20.47 6.57
N PRO A 708 14.10 20.15 5.75
CA PRO A 708 14.21 20.46 4.31
C PRO A 708 13.30 19.60 3.43
N TYR A 709 12.80 18.47 3.96
CA TYR A 709 11.87 17.58 3.27
C TYR A 709 10.49 17.64 3.93
N ARG A 710 9.42 17.60 3.13
CA ARG A 710 8.08 17.31 3.65
C ARG A 710 7.96 15.80 3.85
N ILE A 711 8.06 15.36 5.09
CA ILE A 711 8.13 13.95 5.47
C ILE A 711 6.82 13.48 6.13
N LYS A 712 6.19 14.35 6.92
CA LYS A 712 4.94 14.01 7.64
C LYS A 712 3.85 15.07 7.41
N PRO A 713 2.56 14.71 7.52
CA PRO A 713 1.48 15.68 7.70
C PRO A 713 1.64 16.45 9.02
N ILE A 714 0.75 17.40 9.32
CA ILE A 714 0.55 17.92 10.68
C ILE A 714 -0.55 17.08 11.32
N ASN A 715 -0.20 16.34 12.38
CA ASN A 715 -1.13 15.57 13.19
C ASN A 715 -1.21 16.13 14.61
N ILE A 716 -2.37 16.67 14.99
CA ILE A 716 -2.62 17.01 16.40
C ILE A 716 -3.17 15.76 17.07
N TYR A 717 -2.30 15.09 17.84
CA TYR A 717 -2.59 13.87 18.57
C TYR A 717 -2.51 14.12 20.08
N TYR A 718 -3.55 13.78 20.83
CA TYR A 718 -3.52 13.82 22.29
C TYR A 718 -4.59 12.94 22.96
N HIS A 719 -4.51 12.79 24.28
CA HIS A 719 -5.52 12.15 25.14
C HIS A 719 -6.43 13.15 25.86
N LEU A 720 -7.68 12.76 26.18
CA LEU A 720 -8.68 13.65 26.79
C LEU A 720 -8.24 14.25 28.14
N TYR A 721 -7.44 13.52 28.93
CA TYR A 721 -6.93 14.04 30.21
C TYR A 721 -6.04 15.29 30.07
N ILE A 722 -5.63 15.69 28.86
CA ILE A 722 -4.83 16.90 28.65
C ILE A 722 -5.49 18.17 29.23
N ALA A 723 -6.82 18.20 29.33
CA ALA A 723 -7.59 19.31 29.88
C ALA A 723 -7.58 19.37 31.42
N SER A 724 -7.18 18.29 32.11
CA SER A 724 -7.19 18.20 33.57
C SER A 724 -6.30 19.24 34.26
N LYS A 725 -5.24 19.71 33.60
CA LYS A 725 -4.26 20.67 34.15
C LYS A 725 -4.18 21.92 33.27
N GLN A 726 -4.09 23.10 33.89
CA GLN A 726 -4.04 24.37 33.16
C GLN A 726 -2.83 24.47 32.22
N ALA A 727 -1.66 24.00 32.65
CA ALA A 727 -0.42 24.09 31.87
C ALA A 727 -0.47 23.25 30.58
N SER A 728 -1.02 22.04 30.64
CA SER A 728 -1.21 21.16 29.47
C SER A 728 -2.33 21.62 28.56
N PHE A 729 -3.40 22.18 29.14
CA PHE A 729 -4.46 22.78 28.34
C PHE A 729 -3.98 24.02 27.57
N ASN A 730 -3.14 24.85 28.19
CA ASN A 730 -2.55 26.01 27.53
C ASN A 730 -1.62 25.61 26.38
N SER A 731 -0.80 24.56 26.56
CA SER A 731 0.06 24.05 25.47
C SER A 731 -0.78 23.48 24.33
N LEU A 732 -1.89 22.79 24.61
CA LEU A 732 -2.83 22.35 23.58
C LEU A 732 -3.38 23.53 22.76
N LYS A 733 -3.84 24.60 23.43
CA LYS A 733 -4.32 25.81 22.75
C LYS A 733 -3.26 26.44 21.85
N GLU A 734 -2.01 26.46 22.29
CA GLU A 734 -0.87 26.94 21.50
C GLU A 734 -0.71 26.12 20.22
N VAL A 735 -0.72 24.79 20.34
CA VAL A 735 -0.64 23.85 19.21
C VAL A 735 -1.76 24.06 18.20
N TYR A 736 -3.02 24.12 18.66
CA TYR A 736 -4.16 24.39 17.78
C TYR A 736 -4.05 25.74 17.10
N THR A 737 -3.71 26.79 17.85
CA THR A 737 -3.57 28.16 17.33
C THR A 737 -2.46 28.24 16.28
N TRP A 738 -1.35 27.54 16.48
CA TRP A 738 -0.29 27.44 15.49
C TRP A 738 -0.75 26.69 14.24
N ALA A 739 -1.40 25.54 14.40
CA ALA A 739 -1.78 24.66 13.29
C ALA A 739 -2.84 25.27 12.37
N VAL A 740 -3.86 25.96 12.90
CA VAL A 740 -4.93 26.57 12.08
C VAL A 740 -4.46 27.78 11.27
N LYS A 741 -3.37 28.44 11.69
CA LYS A 741 -2.72 29.52 10.92
C LYS A 741 -1.99 29.02 9.68
N GLN A 742 -1.67 27.73 9.63
CA GLN A 742 -0.96 27.15 8.49
C GLN A 742 -1.88 27.00 7.27
N LYS A 743 -1.32 27.20 6.07
CA LYS A 743 -2.02 26.95 4.81
C LYS A 743 -2.07 25.44 4.53
N THR A 744 -3.07 24.77 5.07
CA THR A 744 -3.20 23.30 5.09
C THR A 744 -4.47 22.80 4.41
N SER A 745 -4.43 21.55 3.97
CA SER A 745 -5.61 20.75 3.62
C SER A 745 -6.12 20.03 4.86
N LYS A 746 -7.41 20.15 5.16
CA LYS A 746 -7.97 19.73 6.45
C LYS A 746 -8.76 18.43 6.29
N LEU A 747 -8.23 17.34 6.81
CA LEU A 747 -8.78 15.99 6.65
C LEU A 747 -9.19 15.39 8.00
N TYR A 748 -10.20 14.52 7.99
CA TYR A 748 -10.44 13.59 9.11
C TYR A 748 -9.35 12.53 9.18
N ALA A 749 -9.17 11.91 10.36
CA ALA A 749 -8.24 10.79 10.50
C ALA A 749 -8.61 9.62 9.57
N SER A 750 -9.91 9.35 9.37
CA SER A 750 -10.40 8.33 8.43
C SER A 750 -9.87 8.52 7.00
N GLN A 751 -9.81 9.77 6.53
CA GLN A 751 -9.33 10.12 5.20
C GLN A 751 -7.80 9.98 5.11
N TYR A 752 -7.07 10.32 6.18
CA TYR A 752 -5.63 10.10 6.25
C TYR A 752 -5.29 8.60 6.26
N ILE A 753 -5.99 7.77 7.04
CA ILE A 753 -5.76 6.32 7.09
C ILE A 753 -5.90 5.70 5.70
N LYS A 754 -6.99 6.03 4.97
CA LYS A 754 -7.22 5.53 3.61
C LYS A 754 -6.13 6.00 2.63
N LYS A 755 -5.62 7.23 2.79
CA LYS A 755 -4.49 7.75 2.00
C LYS A 755 -3.19 7.01 2.30
N GLY A 756 -2.90 6.70 3.57
CA GLY A 756 -1.77 5.87 3.98
C GLY A 756 -1.85 4.45 3.42
N GLN A 757 -3.04 3.84 3.44
CA GLN A 757 -3.27 2.54 2.80
C GLN A 757 -3.04 2.61 1.27
N ASP A 758 -3.55 3.65 0.61
CA ASP A 758 -3.33 3.84 -0.83
C ASP A 758 -1.85 4.08 -1.18
N PHE A 759 -1.05 4.71 -0.32
CA PHE A 759 0.40 4.86 -0.53
C PHE A 759 1.06 3.50 -0.78
N TYR A 760 0.79 2.53 0.09
CA TYR A 760 1.34 1.17 -0.03
C TYR A 760 0.75 0.40 -1.22
N ARG A 761 -0.48 0.71 -1.62
CA ARG A 761 -1.24 -0.06 -2.62
C ARG A 761 -1.19 0.53 -4.04
N THR A 762 -0.73 1.78 -4.22
CA THR A 762 -0.72 2.47 -5.52
C THR A 762 0.22 1.77 -6.51
N ALA A 763 -0.33 1.41 -7.67
CA ALA A 763 0.41 0.86 -8.79
C ALA A 763 0.84 1.97 -9.76
N LEU A 764 2.03 1.82 -10.34
CA LEU A 764 2.61 2.75 -11.30
C LEU A 764 3.00 1.99 -12.59
N GLY A 765 2.73 2.61 -13.73
CA GLY A 765 3.15 2.15 -15.05
C GLY A 765 3.86 3.25 -15.82
N LYS A 766 4.82 2.88 -16.65
CA LYS A 766 5.50 3.80 -17.57
C LYS A 766 4.89 3.69 -18.96
N THR A 767 4.58 4.83 -19.56
CA THR A 767 4.08 4.95 -20.93
C THR A 767 5.08 5.74 -21.78
N ASP A 768 4.86 5.80 -23.09
CA ASP A 768 5.75 6.52 -24.02
C ASP A 768 5.77 8.05 -23.75
N HIS A 769 4.74 8.60 -23.09
CA HIS A 769 4.55 10.04 -22.88
C HIS A 769 4.50 10.45 -21.40
N GLY A 770 4.63 9.50 -20.48
CA GLY A 770 4.59 9.77 -19.04
C GLY A 770 4.29 8.52 -18.22
N PHE A 771 3.25 8.59 -17.40
CA PHE A 771 2.96 7.58 -16.39
C PHE A 771 1.47 7.27 -16.27
N GLU A 772 1.18 6.01 -15.96
CA GLU A 772 -0.12 5.58 -15.49
C GLU A 772 -0.07 5.31 -13.99
N ILE A 773 -1.14 5.70 -13.29
CA ILE A 773 -1.27 5.52 -11.85
C ILE A 773 -2.62 4.89 -11.56
N LYS A 774 -2.65 3.84 -10.74
CA LYS A 774 -3.89 3.16 -10.31
C LYS A 774 -3.91 2.96 -8.80
N ASN A 775 -4.98 3.42 -8.15
CA ASN A 775 -5.25 3.24 -6.71
C ASN A 775 -6.76 3.29 -6.41
N GLN A 776 -7.17 3.40 -5.14
CA GLN A 776 -8.58 3.42 -4.75
C GLN A 776 -9.21 4.84 -4.76
N GLY A 777 -8.47 5.86 -5.19
CA GLY A 777 -8.96 7.24 -5.27
C GLY A 777 -8.76 8.07 -3.99
N PHE A 778 -8.06 7.56 -2.97
CA PHE A 778 -7.79 8.28 -1.73
C PHE A 778 -6.42 8.98 -1.73
N LEU A 779 -5.40 8.37 -2.31
CA LEU A 779 -4.13 9.06 -2.59
C LEU A 779 -4.22 9.82 -3.90
N ARG A 780 -4.26 11.14 -3.79
CA ARG A 780 -4.52 12.09 -4.88
C ARG A 780 -3.39 13.10 -5.09
N THR A 781 -2.20 12.76 -4.63
CA THR A 781 -1.03 13.62 -4.81
C THR A 781 0.16 12.78 -5.24
N LEU A 782 0.83 13.22 -6.31
CA LEU A 782 2.12 12.69 -6.74
C LEU A 782 3.18 13.77 -6.53
N ARG A 783 4.41 13.36 -6.22
CA ARG A 783 5.54 14.25 -5.96
C ARG A 783 6.70 13.96 -6.90
N PHE A 784 7.36 15.02 -7.36
CA PHE A 784 8.68 14.95 -7.99
C PHE A 784 9.62 15.92 -7.26
N ASP A 785 10.86 15.48 -7.01
CA ASP A 785 11.91 16.31 -6.36
C ASP A 785 12.63 17.22 -7.34
N LYS A 786 11.84 17.84 -8.21
CA LYS A 786 12.24 18.84 -9.18
C LYS A 786 11.02 19.57 -9.69
N LYS A 787 11.26 20.69 -10.36
CA LYS A 787 10.22 21.38 -11.12
C LYS A 787 9.88 20.54 -12.35
N ILE A 788 8.61 20.18 -12.51
CA ILE A 788 8.09 19.51 -13.70
C ILE A 788 7.04 20.38 -14.40
N ASN A 789 6.76 20.06 -15.66
CA ASN A 789 5.66 20.64 -16.41
C ASN A 789 4.68 19.52 -16.79
N VAL A 790 3.39 19.74 -16.53
CA VAL A 790 2.33 18.75 -16.74
C VAL A 790 1.40 19.21 -17.87
N ASP A 791 1.07 18.31 -18.79
CA ASP A 791 0.07 18.55 -19.83
C ASP A 791 -1.33 18.21 -19.30
N ILE A 792 -1.95 19.19 -18.64
CA ILE A 792 -3.28 19.01 -18.01
C ILE A 792 -4.37 18.70 -19.02
N ALA A 793 -4.28 19.21 -20.25
CA ALA A 793 -5.31 19.04 -21.27
C ALA A 793 -5.40 17.58 -21.77
N HIS A 794 -4.25 16.91 -21.89
CA HIS A 794 -4.16 15.55 -22.39
C HIS A 794 -4.06 14.50 -21.28
N SER A 795 -3.75 14.90 -20.05
CA SER A 795 -3.77 14.02 -18.88
C SER A 795 -5.20 13.63 -18.48
N LYS A 796 -5.37 12.48 -17.83
CA LYS A 796 -6.65 12.00 -17.28
C LYS A 796 -6.63 11.99 -15.76
N GLY A 797 -7.65 12.59 -15.15
CA GLY A 797 -7.79 12.67 -13.70
C GLY A 797 -6.77 13.59 -13.00
N VAL A 798 -6.04 14.44 -13.77
CA VAL A 798 -5.06 15.39 -13.23
C VAL A 798 -5.66 16.79 -13.16
N ALA A 799 -5.63 17.41 -11.97
CA ALA A 799 -6.27 18.70 -11.67
C ALA A 799 -5.37 19.91 -11.83
N GLY A 800 -4.07 19.71 -11.71
CA GLY A 800 -3.10 20.78 -11.64
C GLY A 800 -1.89 20.37 -10.83
N HIS A 801 -1.01 21.33 -10.62
CA HIS A 801 0.21 21.13 -9.85
C HIS A 801 0.69 22.46 -9.26
N ASN A 802 1.49 22.36 -8.21
CA ASN A 802 2.26 23.47 -7.67
C ASN A 802 3.70 23.04 -7.40
N PHE A 803 4.60 24.02 -7.34
CA PHE A 803 5.98 23.85 -6.93
C PHE A 803 6.18 24.52 -5.58
N ASP A 804 6.57 23.74 -4.58
CA ASP A 804 6.77 24.19 -3.20
C ASP A 804 7.90 23.38 -2.55
N ASN A 805 8.76 24.06 -1.78
CA ASN A 805 9.90 23.45 -1.07
C ASN A 805 10.73 22.49 -1.95
N ASN A 806 11.15 22.95 -3.13
CA ASN A 806 11.94 22.21 -4.13
C ASN A 806 11.28 20.95 -4.71
N ALA A 807 9.98 20.75 -4.51
CA ALA A 807 9.22 19.64 -5.07
C ALA A 807 7.99 20.12 -5.86
N SER A 808 7.65 19.40 -6.92
CA SER A 808 6.37 19.56 -7.61
C SER A 808 5.36 18.58 -7.04
N TYR A 809 4.17 19.08 -6.66
CA TYR A 809 3.04 18.25 -6.23
C TYR A 809 1.95 18.29 -7.30
N ILE A 810 1.67 17.16 -7.92
CA ILE A 810 0.57 16.99 -8.87
C ILE A 810 -0.69 16.60 -8.12
N THR A 811 -1.78 17.32 -8.34
CA THR A 811 -3.09 17.01 -7.77
C THR A 811 -3.88 16.12 -8.72
N LEU A 812 -4.45 15.05 -8.19
CA LEU A 812 -5.33 14.11 -8.90
C LEU A 812 -6.78 14.25 -8.39
N ASP A 813 -7.74 13.75 -9.17
CA ASP A 813 -9.13 13.61 -8.73
C ASP A 813 -9.38 12.28 -8.01
N SER A 814 -10.63 11.96 -7.67
CA SER A 814 -10.97 10.75 -6.91
C SER A 814 -11.30 9.53 -7.78
N SER A 815 -10.91 9.53 -9.07
CA SER A 815 -11.25 8.44 -10.01
C SER A 815 -10.47 7.14 -9.79
N GLY A 816 -9.27 7.21 -9.20
CA GLY A 816 -8.42 6.05 -8.94
C GLY A 816 -7.69 5.48 -10.18
N LYS A 817 -7.89 6.04 -11.37
CA LYS A 817 -7.19 5.67 -12.61
C LYS A 817 -6.74 6.94 -13.33
N TYR A 818 -5.43 7.15 -13.40
CA TYR A 818 -4.85 8.39 -13.90
C TYR A 818 -3.85 8.15 -15.02
N GLU A 819 -3.80 9.11 -15.94
CA GLU A 819 -2.80 9.19 -17.00
C GLU A 819 -2.12 10.54 -16.87
N LEU A 820 -0.84 10.53 -16.51
CA LEU A 820 -0.02 11.73 -16.32
C LEU A 820 0.89 11.91 -17.54
N ILE A 821 0.67 13.00 -18.29
CA ILE A 821 1.49 13.36 -19.43
C ILE A 821 2.40 14.53 -19.06
N LEU A 822 3.70 14.38 -19.34
CA LEU A 822 4.70 15.41 -19.07
C LEU A 822 5.07 16.12 -20.40
N ASN A 823 5.01 17.45 -20.43
CA ASN A 823 5.27 18.22 -21.66
C ASN A 823 5.83 19.62 -21.34
N LYS A 824 6.52 20.27 -22.29
CA LYS A 824 7.15 21.58 -22.13
C LYS A 824 6.21 22.78 -22.35
N ASN A 825 4.97 22.66 -22.86
CA ASN A 825 4.04 23.81 -23.00
C ASN A 825 2.55 23.49 -23.36
N LYS A 826 1.56 23.93 -22.56
CA LYS A 826 0.51 24.96 -22.84
C LYS A 826 -0.56 25.07 -21.73
N ARG A 827 -1.19 26.26 -21.66
CA ARG A 827 -1.88 26.89 -20.51
C ARG A 827 -3.39 26.56 -20.44
N SER A 828 -3.76 25.44 -19.81
CA SER A 828 -5.14 25.18 -19.38
C SER A 828 -5.39 25.72 -17.96
N PRO A 829 -6.65 26.01 -17.58
CA PRO A 829 -7.00 26.28 -16.19
C PRO A 829 -6.61 25.07 -15.34
N GLN A 830 -5.93 25.32 -14.23
CA GLN A 830 -5.47 24.25 -13.35
C GLN A 830 -5.49 24.69 -11.88
N LEU A 831 -5.70 23.74 -10.99
CA LEU A 831 -5.64 23.97 -9.55
C LEU A 831 -4.18 24.15 -9.13
N ILE A 832 -3.89 25.27 -8.45
CA ILE A 832 -2.60 25.52 -7.80
C ILE A 832 -2.62 24.87 -6.42
N ASP A 833 -3.61 25.21 -5.59
CA ASP A 833 -3.78 24.60 -4.29
C ASP A 833 -5.23 24.73 -3.75
N SER A 834 -5.62 23.88 -2.81
CA SER A 834 -6.89 23.99 -2.08
C SER A 834 -6.77 23.47 -0.65
N ASN A 835 -7.64 23.91 0.27
CA ASN A 835 -7.80 23.27 1.59
C ASN A 835 -8.68 22.00 1.56
N GLY A 836 -9.23 21.66 0.38
CA GLY A 836 -10.02 20.47 0.11
C GLY A 836 -9.34 19.55 -0.90
N TRP A 837 -10.13 18.71 -1.57
CA TRP A 837 -9.70 17.79 -2.61
C TRP A 837 -10.58 17.88 -3.86
N VAL A 838 -10.09 17.32 -4.96
CA VAL A 838 -10.81 17.23 -6.21
C VAL A 838 -11.57 15.91 -6.27
N ASP A 839 -12.89 15.99 -6.31
CA ASP A 839 -13.79 14.82 -6.43
C ASP A 839 -13.75 14.27 -7.85
N SER A 840 -13.87 15.15 -8.84
CA SER A 840 -13.85 14.78 -10.26
C SER A 840 -13.49 15.97 -11.14
N ILE A 841 -12.91 15.68 -12.31
CA ILE A 841 -12.62 16.67 -13.35
C ILE A 841 -13.28 16.24 -14.65
N SER A 842 -13.84 17.20 -15.38
CA SER A 842 -14.35 16.97 -16.73
C SER A 842 -13.83 18.05 -17.67
N THR A 843 -13.31 17.63 -18.82
CA THR A 843 -12.91 18.48 -19.93
C THR A 843 -13.76 18.13 -21.16
N LYS A 844 -14.60 19.06 -21.62
CA LYS A 844 -15.45 18.88 -22.82
C LYS A 844 -15.51 20.18 -23.61
N GLN A 845 -15.18 20.17 -24.90
CA GLN A 845 -15.33 21.34 -25.79
C GLN A 845 -14.78 22.65 -25.17
N GLN A 846 -13.52 22.65 -24.69
CA GLN A 846 -12.87 23.78 -24.01
C GLN A 846 -13.52 24.26 -22.70
N ARG A 847 -14.49 23.50 -22.15
CA ARG A 847 -15.04 23.67 -20.81
C ARG A 847 -14.32 22.76 -19.83
N TYR A 848 -13.72 23.36 -18.81
CA TYR A 848 -13.02 22.68 -17.72
C TYR A 848 -13.86 22.79 -16.45
N ALA A 849 -14.35 21.68 -15.93
CA ALA A 849 -15.16 21.63 -14.71
C ALA A 849 -14.44 20.84 -13.61
N PHE A 850 -14.14 21.52 -12.50
CA PHE A 850 -13.53 20.96 -11.30
C PHE A 850 -14.59 20.86 -10.22
N LYS A 851 -14.88 19.65 -9.74
CA LYS A 851 -15.76 19.43 -8.59
C LYS A 851 -14.90 19.27 -7.34
N LEU A 852 -14.95 20.23 -6.42
CA LEU A 852 -14.16 20.20 -5.20
C LEU A 852 -15.04 19.89 -3.99
N LYS A 853 -14.44 19.22 -3.01
CA LYS A 853 -15.00 18.96 -1.68
C LYS A 853 -13.97 19.33 -0.63
N ALA A 854 -14.43 19.70 0.55
CA ALA A 854 -13.64 20.05 1.72
C ALA A 854 -14.44 19.68 2.97
N ASN A 855 -13.77 19.58 4.12
CA ASN A 855 -14.44 19.38 5.40
C ASN A 855 -14.72 20.70 6.14
N VAL A 856 -14.17 21.80 5.62
CA VAL A 856 -14.33 23.17 6.11
C VAL A 856 -14.74 24.05 4.93
N PRO A 857 -15.18 25.32 5.14
CA PRO A 857 -15.43 26.23 4.03
C PRO A 857 -14.26 26.26 3.04
N LEU A 858 -14.57 26.07 1.76
CA LEU A 858 -13.58 25.80 0.73
C LEU A 858 -12.75 27.05 0.41
N GLU A 859 -11.44 26.85 0.28
CA GLU A 859 -10.50 27.78 -0.32
C GLU A 859 -9.78 27.07 -1.46
N ALA A 860 -9.66 27.73 -2.61
CA ALA A 860 -8.93 27.19 -3.75
C ALA A 860 -8.28 28.31 -4.57
N ASN A 861 -7.07 28.06 -5.05
CA ASN A 861 -6.34 28.94 -5.95
C ASN A 861 -6.16 28.24 -7.29
N PHE A 862 -6.52 28.93 -8.37
CA PHE A 862 -6.39 28.43 -9.73
C PHE A 862 -5.46 29.31 -10.55
N TYR A 863 -4.71 28.67 -11.44
CA TYR A 863 -4.14 29.34 -12.58
C TYR A 863 -5.23 29.54 -13.63
N LEU A 864 -5.41 30.78 -14.07
CA LEU A 864 -6.37 31.21 -15.08
C LEU A 864 -5.62 31.75 -16.31
N PRO A 865 -5.53 30.98 -17.40
CA PRO A 865 -4.96 31.42 -18.67
C PRO A 865 -5.68 32.66 -19.24
N LYS A 866 -4.97 33.46 -20.06
CA LYS A 866 -5.54 34.69 -20.66
C LYS A 866 -6.75 34.41 -21.57
N ASN A 867 -6.74 33.28 -22.27
CA ASN A 867 -7.82 32.84 -23.17
C ASN A 867 -8.95 32.11 -22.45
N CYS A 868 -8.94 32.04 -21.12
CA CYS A 868 -9.96 31.37 -20.33
C CYS A 868 -10.69 32.35 -19.42
N ARG A 869 -11.99 32.13 -19.24
CA ARG A 869 -12.82 32.85 -18.27
C ARG A 869 -13.48 31.88 -17.30
N TYR A 870 -13.57 32.29 -16.05
CA TYR A 870 -14.34 31.59 -15.02
C TYR A 870 -15.84 31.87 -15.20
N LEU A 871 -16.68 30.85 -15.02
CA LEU A 871 -18.14 30.99 -14.95
C LEU A 871 -18.55 31.22 -13.48
N PRO A 872 -19.09 32.40 -13.14
CA PRO A 872 -19.44 32.75 -11.77
C PRO A 872 -20.35 31.74 -11.08
N ASN A 873 -20.03 31.40 -9.83
CA ASN A 873 -20.85 30.61 -8.94
C ASN A 873 -21.10 31.40 -7.66
N LYS A 874 -22.38 31.70 -7.36
CA LYS A 874 -22.81 32.55 -6.23
C LYS A 874 -22.32 32.06 -4.85
N LYS A 875 -21.87 30.80 -4.75
CA LYS A 875 -21.33 30.21 -3.51
C LYS A 875 -19.92 30.70 -3.13
N PHE A 876 -19.21 31.37 -4.03
CA PHE A 876 -17.80 31.73 -3.84
C PHE A 876 -17.55 33.23 -3.98
N LYS A 877 -16.74 33.77 -3.06
CA LYS A 877 -16.08 35.07 -3.19
C LYS A 877 -14.85 34.91 -4.07
N LEU A 878 -14.57 35.95 -4.86
CA LEU A 878 -13.56 35.95 -5.91
C LEU A 878 -12.51 37.01 -5.61
N LYS A 879 -11.22 36.65 -5.72
CA LYS A 879 -10.12 37.61 -5.81
C LYS A 879 -9.23 37.23 -6.99
N LYS A 880 -9.24 38.05 -8.03
CA LYS A 880 -8.39 37.86 -9.22
C LYS A 880 -7.13 38.70 -9.08
N SER A 881 -5.97 38.10 -9.33
CA SER A 881 -4.69 38.79 -9.40
C SER A 881 -3.88 38.21 -10.56
N GLN A 882 -3.59 39.03 -11.57
CA GLN A 882 -2.90 38.58 -12.80
C GLN A 882 -3.58 37.34 -13.43
N GLN A 883 -2.86 36.21 -13.50
CA GLN A 883 -3.32 34.91 -14.01
C GLN A 883 -3.72 33.96 -12.88
N THR A 884 -4.00 34.46 -11.68
CA THR A 884 -4.44 33.67 -10.54
C THR A 884 -5.86 34.06 -10.13
N LEU A 885 -6.70 33.05 -9.89
CA LEU A 885 -8.05 33.21 -9.35
C LEU A 885 -8.13 32.53 -7.99
N ALA A 886 -8.27 33.31 -6.93
CA ALA A 886 -8.55 32.81 -5.60
C ALA A 886 -10.06 32.77 -5.35
N LEU A 887 -10.52 31.62 -4.86
CA LEU A 887 -11.90 31.31 -4.54
C LEU A 887 -12.00 30.97 -3.07
N SER A 888 -12.94 31.58 -2.37
CA SER A 888 -13.25 31.23 -0.99
C SER A 888 -14.75 31.20 -0.74
N SER A 889 -15.20 30.34 0.17
CA SER A 889 -16.57 30.36 0.67
C SER A 889 -16.59 30.58 2.17
N LEU A 890 -17.67 31.18 2.68
CA LEU A 890 -17.91 31.29 4.12
C LEU A 890 -18.58 30.04 4.70
N THR A 891 -19.39 29.34 3.89
CA THR A 891 -20.20 28.21 4.34
C THR A 891 -20.11 26.99 3.43
N ALA A 892 -19.80 27.16 2.15
CA ALA A 892 -19.76 26.05 1.21
C ALA A 892 -18.50 25.21 1.41
N GLN A 893 -18.68 23.96 1.79
CA GLN A 893 -17.64 22.93 1.91
C GLN A 893 -17.29 22.26 0.56
N GLY A 894 -17.73 22.84 -0.56
CA GLY A 894 -17.52 22.25 -1.88
C GLY A 894 -18.32 22.94 -2.97
N GLY A 895 -18.01 22.62 -4.21
CA GLY A 895 -18.72 23.15 -5.36
C GLY A 895 -18.05 22.83 -6.68
N THR A 896 -18.77 23.08 -7.76
CA THR A 896 -18.24 22.95 -9.12
C THR A 896 -17.75 24.32 -9.59
N ILE A 897 -16.48 24.35 -9.99
CA ILE A 897 -15.77 25.51 -10.54
C ILE A 897 -15.58 25.23 -12.02
N VAL A 898 -16.08 26.14 -12.87
CA VAL A 898 -16.10 25.94 -14.32
C VAL A 898 -15.36 27.06 -15.01
N PHE A 899 -14.49 26.70 -15.95
CA PHE A 899 -13.82 27.61 -16.85
C PHE A 899 -14.23 27.32 -18.30
N LEU A 900 -14.36 28.36 -19.10
CA LEU A 900 -14.51 28.29 -20.55
C LEU A 900 -13.27 28.91 -21.20
N CYS A 901 -12.62 28.16 -22.06
CA CYS A 901 -11.47 28.61 -22.82
C CYS A 901 -11.83 28.80 -24.30
N GLN A 902 -11.15 29.75 -24.94
CA GLN A 902 -11.16 29.93 -26.39
C GLN A 902 -10.00 29.17 -27.02
#